data_AF-A0A7C2VVN5-F1
#
_entry.id   AF-A0A7C2VVN5-F1
#
_cell.length_a   1.000
_cell.length_b   1.000
_cell.length_c   1.000
_cell.angle_alpha   90.00
_cell.angle_beta   90.00
_cell.angle_gamma   90.00
#
_symmetry.space_group_name_H-M   'P 1'
#
loop_
_entity.id
_entity.type
_entity.pdbx_description
1 polymer ?
#
loop_
_entity_poly.entity_id
_entity_poly.type
_entity_poly.pdbx_seq_one_letter_code
_entity_poly.pdbx_strand_id
1 'polypeptide(L)'
;MADSRYPGSRTILTPILLTLAVLALAAESAQAAIITAIARRNSTATAPQIGLGPLDESALVYVDRTHRYRNIPAEVLGLEYVMTANDDKANAEYELDVTLSQACKLYLLIDNRVGDGNAGDPPTLGAGVMDWVLTMGFTSTGLQIAVDEGGDGTIDNYAHVYARNANAGTITLYEQNNGANRNHYAVAAGPQTATVNNPPEVDAGDYDALIWPINTLQLSPVVHDDDPCGLGILTYQWFKVLGPGTVTFIPSVNIADPCVVFSEPGDYVLELRVWDDLLQMGSATVTIPVIMPLLGDFNGDNRVDLLDLVIFAAQWLDPWPSPADLNARDGVNNQDFAIFAANWGAGEGARVVINELLARNVQGFPDFQGQREDWIEIYNAGSEAIDIAGMYLTDDFDAPTKWRIPHGMAQFTLLAPGGFTLIFADGDVNDLGLHANFKLDADNGEQLALYDTDGRTLLDKIVFGPQTADVSFGREPDGINNWVTLAPSPFESNNGRYLEVVADTKFSHDRGFYTASFEVTITTKTAGAVIKYTTDGSTPGERTGNTYTAPVPIATTTCLRAYAFKAGCKPSNVDTQTYIFLADVARQATNPTTGAQVVPSGYPATWPGGTSTGAVTGDYQVDPDITSPAGLYGSIYAATFADDLKRVPTISLVMHKDDFFGPSGIYVNQSLDGTERVCSFEYIDPNDQDSFQINCALAMQGGVTGGGTSLSRWKTYKLSMRPRFKPLTDDLTPTGGPTRMNFKIFEDSPIDSHNTIVLDAVLNHSWLHTEQGQRDTAKYIQDQYVADLHNALNGPSSNHGSHAHVYINGLYWGLYYLHERPDHAWAAEIYGGNSEEYDAIKHTNYGVIQNGAGGSAVSNLNAMITAANAVYADSTSIAKWQTLASMLDVDNFISYLLANWYCGNHDWPSKNWYATHRNKPGGLWRFHSWDAEHTLEGTNNTGQSPLDLHAKLAPSPEYKLRFADWIHKAFFNDGPLMAPNAAGLYQKRVNSIERAIVGESARWGDNRENYSPYKTYTRQDWLSTQNSLLTSYFPNRGSTVFGWLKSAGLYPNVDAPIFLVNGSPQHGGKVDSTDHFSITSTSGTIYYTLDGSDPRLPGGAANPAALSVAGGGNDVALVPEAATKKVLVPTAAISDNWRGGGSFTDTAWTTVTGAPGGVGFDRGTGYESYWSLDVEAQMYNRNASCYMRIPFTVSSANL
;
A
#
# COMPACT_ATOMS: atom_id res chain seq x y z
N MET A 1 28.53 21.24 -51.55
CA MET A 1 29.89 20.94 -52.10
C MET A 1 30.88 21.50 -51.10
N ALA A 2 31.76 20.77 -50.42
CA ALA A 2 32.19 19.38 -50.48
C ALA A 2 32.11 18.82 -49.02
N ASP A 3 31.48 17.67 -48.81
CA ASP A 3 32.10 16.33 -48.82
C ASP A 3 33.03 16.16 -47.58
N SER A 4 32.78 15.32 -46.58
CA SER A 4 32.14 14.00 -46.60
C SER A 4 31.64 13.59 -45.20
N ARG A 5 30.41 13.07 -45.17
CA ARG A 5 29.73 12.20 -44.18
C ARG A 5 29.46 12.72 -42.74
N TYR A 6 28.35 13.49 -42.65
CA TYR A 6 27.44 13.74 -41.51
C TYR A 6 26.39 12.60 -41.34
N PRO A 7 25.43 12.63 -40.36
CA PRO A 7 25.25 13.45 -39.13
C PRO A 7 25.05 12.53 -37.88
N GLY A 8 24.93 12.93 -36.61
CA GLY A 8 24.64 14.19 -35.96
C GLY A 8 23.69 13.94 -34.78
N SER A 9 24.13 14.34 -33.59
CA SER A 9 23.40 14.50 -32.32
C SER A 9 22.89 13.25 -31.59
N ARG A 10 23.27 13.10 -30.32
CA ARG A 10 22.42 13.48 -29.18
C ARG A 10 23.17 13.26 -27.86
N THR A 11 23.07 14.26 -27.00
CA THR A 11 23.38 14.24 -25.56
C THR A 11 22.45 13.25 -24.84
N ILE A 12 22.80 12.88 -23.59
CA ILE A 12 21.94 12.54 -22.42
C ILE A 12 22.32 11.19 -21.73
N LEU A 13 22.32 11.21 -20.39
CA LEU A 13 22.18 10.14 -19.36
C LEU A 13 23.40 9.43 -18.73
N THR A 14 23.63 9.72 -17.45
CA THR A 14 23.79 8.75 -16.32
C THR A 14 22.40 8.13 -15.99
N PRO A 15 22.18 7.00 -15.22
CA PRO A 15 23.08 6.22 -14.35
C PRO A 15 22.82 4.66 -14.25
N ILE A 16 23.65 3.98 -13.41
CA ILE A 16 23.45 2.76 -12.56
C ILE A 16 23.02 1.40 -13.17
N LEU A 17 23.86 0.37 -12.95
CA LEU A 17 23.46 -0.91 -12.30
C LEU A 17 24.67 -1.75 -11.81
N LEU A 18 24.63 -2.01 -10.49
CA LEU A 18 25.31 -3.02 -9.65
C LEU A 18 25.01 -4.45 -10.21
N THR A 19 25.77 -5.55 -10.08
CA THR A 19 26.06 -6.38 -8.87
C THR A 19 26.64 -7.76 -9.31
N LEU A 20 27.36 -8.45 -8.40
CA LEU A 20 27.51 -9.93 -8.19
C LEU A 20 28.93 -10.61 -8.29
N ALA A 21 29.52 -10.79 -7.09
CA ALA A 21 30.14 -11.97 -6.46
C ALA A 21 31.14 -12.92 -7.20
N VAL A 22 32.42 -12.98 -6.78
CA VAL A 22 33.09 -13.98 -5.86
C VAL A 22 33.29 -15.39 -6.44
N LEU A 23 34.56 -15.86 -6.59
CA LEU A 23 35.14 -17.07 -5.92
C LEU A 23 36.55 -17.47 -6.43
N ALA A 24 37.47 -17.64 -5.46
CA ALA A 24 38.57 -18.61 -5.29
C ALA A 24 39.75 -18.73 -6.28
N LEU A 25 40.97 -18.54 -5.73
CA LEU A 25 42.08 -19.53 -5.79
C LEU A 25 43.26 -19.09 -4.90
N ALA A 26 43.50 -19.86 -3.83
CA ALA A 26 44.74 -19.90 -3.06
C ALA A 26 45.30 -21.33 -3.10
N ALA A 27 46.62 -21.48 -3.17
CA ALA A 27 47.33 -22.74 -2.95
C ALA A 27 48.69 -22.47 -2.26
N GLU A 28 49.02 -23.40 -1.36
CA GLU A 28 49.93 -23.32 -0.20
C GLU A 28 51.45 -23.35 -0.50
N SER A 29 52.23 -22.77 0.43
CA SER A 29 53.66 -23.03 0.63
C SER A 29 53.91 -23.46 2.08
N ALA A 30 54.68 -24.54 2.30
CA ALA A 30 55.02 -25.08 3.61
C ALA A 30 55.62 -24.02 4.56
N GLN A 31 55.02 -23.88 5.74
CA GLN A 31 55.33 -22.83 6.73
C GLN A 31 56.53 -23.23 7.60
N ALA A 32 57.51 -22.34 7.75
CA ALA A 32 58.70 -22.56 8.57
C ALA A 32 58.36 -22.60 10.07
N ALA A 33 59.10 -23.41 10.85
CA ALA A 33 58.88 -23.55 12.28
C ALA A 33 59.09 -22.22 13.03
N ILE A 34 58.12 -21.87 13.87
CA ILE A 34 58.05 -20.59 14.59
C ILE A 34 58.86 -20.66 15.87
N ILE A 35 58.73 -21.73 16.65
CA ILE A 35 59.53 -21.96 17.86
C ILE A 35 60.77 -22.75 17.47
N THR A 36 61.94 -22.14 17.64
CA THR A 36 63.20 -22.71 17.15
C THR A 36 64.16 -23.18 18.24
N ALA A 37 64.04 -22.66 19.46
CA ALA A 37 64.78 -23.14 20.62
C ALA A 37 64.01 -22.89 21.90
N ILE A 38 64.19 -23.77 22.89
CA ILE A 38 63.62 -23.62 24.22
C ILE A 38 64.69 -23.94 25.26
N ALA A 39 64.83 -23.09 26.27
CA ALA A 39 65.79 -23.28 27.35
C ALA A 39 65.17 -22.97 28.71
N ARG A 40 65.37 -23.87 29.68
CA ARG A 40 64.98 -23.66 31.08
C ARG A 40 66.16 -23.05 31.84
N ARG A 41 65.96 -21.90 32.50
CA ARG A 41 66.96 -21.18 33.31
C ARG A 41 66.59 -21.19 34.80
N ASN A 42 67.60 -20.95 35.65
CA ASN A 42 67.50 -20.78 37.10
C ASN A 42 66.93 -21.97 37.92
N SER A 43 66.93 -23.20 37.38
CA SER A 43 66.63 -24.42 38.13
C SER A 43 67.89 -25.23 38.48
N THR A 44 67.97 -25.75 39.70
CA THR A 44 69.04 -26.67 40.13
C THR A 44 68.72 -28.15 39.86
N ALA A 45 67.54 -28.45 39.31
CA ALA A 45 67.14 -29.81 38.94
C ALA A 45 67.77 -30.22 37.61
N THR A 46 68.34 -31.42 37.53
CA THR A 46 68.78 -32.05 36.28
C THR A 46 67.59 -32.12 35.32
N ALA A 47 67.68 -31.35 34.22
CA ALA A 47 66.57 -31.04 33.32
C ALA A 47 65.71 -32.26 32.91
N PRO A 48 64.40 -32.26 33.20
CA PRO A 48 63.45 -33.12 32.50
C PRO A 48 62.85 -32.40 31.26
N GLN A 49 62.51 -33.22 30.27
CA GLN A 49 62.40 -32.93 28.84
C GLN A 49 61.18 -32.08 28.45
N ILE A 50 61.39 -30.91 27.87
CA ILE A 50 60.34 -30.11 27.23
C ILE A 50 60.17 -30.59 25.78
N GLY A 51 58.95 -30.95 25.38
CA GLY A 51 58.64 -31.49 24.06
C GLY A 51 58.02 -30.44 23.13
N LEU A 52 58.42 -30.44 21.85
CA LEU A 52 57.79 -29.65 20.80
C LEU A 52 56.95 -30.56 19.90
N GLY A 53 55.69 -30.19 19.68
CA GLY A 53 54.77 -30.88 18.78
C GLY A 53 53.57 -30.00 18.44
N PRO A 54 52.65 -30.44 17.57
CA PRO A 54 51.41 -29.70 17.34
C PRO A 54 50.48 -29.80 18.55
N LEU A 55 49.74 -28.73 18.86
CA LEU A 55 48.65 -28.78 19.84
C LEU A 55 47.43 -29.47 19.21
N ASP A 56 47.29 -30.77 19.46
CA ASP A 56 46.13 -31.55 19.02
C ASP A 56 45.62 -32.46 20.14
N GLU A 57 44.55 -33.20 19.88
CA GLU A 57 43.90 -34.07 20.87
C GLU A 57 44.81 -35.23 21.34
N SER A 58 45.95 -35.47 20.70
CA SER A 58 46.97 -36.40 21.18
C SER A 58 48.03 -35.74 22.07
N ALA A 59 48.07 -34.40 22.12
CA ALA A 59 49.02 -33.63 22.90
C ALA A 59 48.84 -33.87 24.40
N LEU A 60 49.96 -34.15 25.06
CA LEU A 60 50.01 -34.28 26.51
C LEU A 60 50.07 -32.90 27.14
N VAL A 61 49.40 -32.74 28.29
CA VAL A 61 49.47 -31.50 29.08
C VAL A 61 50.84 -31.38 29.75
N TYR A 62 51.37 -32.51 30.24
CA TYR A 62 52.70 -32.61 30.86
C TYR A 62 53.46 -33.79 30.28
N VAL A 63 54.77 -33.65 30.13
CA VAL A 63 55.59 -34.71 29.54
C VAL A 63 55.81 -35.94 30.45
N ASP A 64 55.50 -35.84 31.74
CA ASP A 64 55.70 -36.89 32.75
C ASP A 64 54.40 -37.55 33.25
N ARG A 65 53.24 -37.16 32.69
CA ARG A 65 51.92 -37.73 33.00
C ARG A 65 51.15 -38.08 31.73
N THR A 66 50.04 -38.80 31.90
CA THR A 66 49.16 -39.19 30.79
C THR A 66 48.05 -38.18 30.51
N HIS A 67 48.05 -37.02 31.17
CA HIS A 67 47.02 -35.99 31.02
C HIS A 67 46.99 -35.48 29.58
N ARG A 68 45.80 -35.32 29.00
CA ARG A 68 45.63 -34.89 27.59
C ARG A 68 44.70 -33.71 27.46
N TYR A 69 44.99 -32.85 26.50
CA TYR A 69 44.04 -31.84 26.07
C TYR A 69 42.91 -32.47 25.24
N ARG A 70 41.72 -31.91 25.43
CA ARG A 70 40.49 -32.27 24.75
C ARG A 70 39.73 -31.03 24.30
N ASN A 71 38.93 -31.16 23.25
CA ASN A 71 38.11 -30.08 22.69
C ASN A 71 38.92 -28.81 22.39
N ILE A 72 40.03 -28.95 21.64
CA ILE A 72 40.95 -27.84 21.34
C ILE A 72 40.30 -26.87 20.32
N PRO A 73 40.20 -25.56 20.64
CA PRO A 73 39.65 -24.54 19.74
C PRO A 73 40.44 -24.42 18.44
N ALA A 74 39.74 -24.14 17.33
CA ALA A 74 40.33 -24.09 15.99
C ALA A 74 41.44 -23.04 15.85
N GLU A 75 41.38 -21.97 16.65
CA GLU A 75 42.34 -20.87 16.67
C GLU A 75 43.73 -21.29 17.18
N VAL A 76 43.79 -22.37 17.97
CA VAL A 76 45.04 -22.90 18.54
C VAL A 76 45.32 -24.34 18.14
N LEU A 77 44.37 -25.03 17.50
CA LEU A 77 44.51 -26.39 17.01
C LEU A 77 45.61 -26.48 15.93
N GLY A 78 46.55 -27.39 16.14
CA GLY A 78 47.67 -27.64 15.23
C GLY A 78 48.82 -26.64 15.32
N LEU A 79 48.74 -25.63 16.19
CA LEU A 79 49.84 -24.67 16.42
C LEU A 79 51.06 -25.36 17.04
N GLU A 80 52.25 -24.78 16.81
CA GLU A 80 53.48 -25.30 17.43
C GLU A 80 53.43 -25.11 18.94
N TYR A 81 53.49 -26.22 19.66
CA TYR A 81 53.15 -26.30 21.06
C TYR A 81 54.30 -26.87 21.89
N VAL A 82 54.50 -26.24 23.03
CA VAL A 82 55.53 -26.55 24.01
C VAL A 82 54.88 -27.24 25.19
N MET A 83 55.14 -28.54 25.30
CA MET A 83 54.76 -29.36 26.45
C MET A 83 55.73 -29.16 27.60
N THR A 84 55.25 -28.69 28.74
CA THR A 84 56.09 -28.45 29.91
C THR A 84 56.32 -29.76 30.69
N ALA A 85 57.50 -29.87 31.30
CA ALA A 85 57.86 -31.00 32.13
C ALA A 85 57.63 -30.66 33.59
N ASN A 86 56.75 -31.43 34.26
CA ASN A 86 56.59 -31.58 35.72
C ASN A 86 55.32 -30.96 36.34
N ASP A 87 54.46 -31.81 36.91
CA ASP A 87 53.42 -31.48 37.92
C ASP A 87 53.82 -32.02 39.33
N ASP A 88 55.13 -32.17 39.63
CA ASP A 88 55.57 -32.39 41.01
C ASP A 88 55.78 -31.03 41.71
N LYS A 89 54.89 -30.75 42.67
CA LYS A 89 54.79 -29.55 43.52
C LYS A 89 56.03 -29.26 44.37
N ALA A 90 57.07 -30.09 44.32
CA ALA A 90 58.26 -29.99 45.18
C ALA A 90 59.51 -29.32 44.57
N ASN A 91 59.55 -29.00 43.26
CA ASN A 91 60.78 -28.51 42.58
C ASN A 91 60.94 -26.97 42.55
N ALA A 92 62.19 -26.47 42.45
CA ALA A 92 62.51 -25.03 42.47
C ALA A 92 61.99 -24.26 41.25
N GLU A 93 61.60 -22.99 41.47
CA GLU A 93 61.13 -22.04 40.44
C GLU A 93 62.11 -21.95 39.27
N TYR A 94 61.58 -21.77 38.07
CA TYR A 94 62.40 -21.62 36.87
C TYR A 94 61.83 -20.61 35.88
N GLU A 95 62.70 -20.21 34.97
CA GLU A 95 62.36 -19.36 33.84
C GLU A 95 62.43 -20.19 32.56
N LEU A 96 61.47 -20.00 31.67
CA LEU A 96 61.37 -20.68 30.38
C LEU A 96 61.60 -19.69 29.25
N ASP A 97 62.77 -19.76 28.64
CA ASP A 97 63.08 -19.03 27.43
C ASP A 97 62.53 -19.77 26.21
N VAL A 98 61.71 -19.10 25.41
CA VAL A 98 61.20 -19.58 24.13
C VAL A 98 61.74 -18.65 23.05
N THR A 99 62.52 -19.19 22.11
CA THR A 99 63.08 -18.42 20.99
C THR A 99 62.22 -18.59 19.74
N LEU A 100 61.71 -17.46 19.26
CA LEU A 100 60.80 -17.33 18.12
C LEU A 100 61.60 -16.89 16.89
N SER A 101 61.47 -17.60 15.77
CA SER A 101 62.20 -17.31 14.52
C SER A 101 61.63 -16.12 13.75
N GLN A 102 60.36 -15.81 13.99
CA GLN A 102 59.62 -14.75 13.34
C GLN A 102 58.59 -14.17 14.31
N ALA A 103 58.08 -12.98 14.00
CA ALA A 103 56.98 -12.41 14.76
C ALA A 103 55.74 -13.32 14.64
N CYS A 104 55.13 -13.62 15.77
CA CYS A 104 54.09 -14.61 15.87
C CYS A 104 53.10 -14.23 16.97
N LYS A 105 51.89 -14.79 16.91
CA LYS A 105 50.95 -14.73 18.02
C LYS A 105 51.24 -15.88 18.98
N LEU A 106 51.54 -15.54 20.22
CA LEU A 106 51.89 -16.48 21.27
C LEU A 106 50.69 -16.66 22.20
N TYR A 107 50.34 -17.91 22.46
CA TYR A 107 49.22 -18.33 23.30
C TYR A 107 49.75 -19.02 24.55
N LEU A 108 49.17 -18.67 25.69
CA LEU A 108 49.44 -19.24 27.00
C LEU A 108 48.17 -19.95 27.47
N LEU A 109 48.25 -21.24 27.71
CA LEU A 109 47.16 -22.08 28.19
C LEU A 109 47.35 -22.27 29.68
N ILE A 110 46.53 -21.65 30.51
CA ILE A 110 46.68 -21.66 31.97
C ILE A 110 45.56 -22.50 32.59
N ASP A 111 45.91 -23.47 33.43
CA ASP A 111 44.96 -24.30 34.18
C ASP A 111 44.08 -23.43 35.09
N ASN A 112 42.78 -23.67 35.03
CA ASN A 112 41.77 -22.87 35.71
C ASN A 112 41.82 -22.96 37.24
N ARG A 113 42.40 -24.03 37.81
CA ARG A 113 42.48 -24.19 39.27
C ARG A 113 43.53 -23.27 39.92
N VAL A 114 44.30 -22.52 39.12
CA VAL A 114 45.31 -21.60 39.62
C VAL A 114 44.63 -20.38 40.28
N GLY A 115 44.80 -20.26 41.60
CA GLY A 115 44.40 -19.09 42.39
C GLY A 115 43.02 -19.14 43.03
N ASP A 116 42.03 -19.81 42.43
CA ASP A 116 40.64 -19.85 42.94
C ASP A 116 40.15 -21.25 43.38
N GLY A 117 40.83 -22.33 42.93
CA GLY A 117 40.54 -23.72 43.26
C GLY A 117 39.37 -24.36 42.50
N ASN A 118 38.73 -23.68 41.55
CA ASN A 118 37.57 -24.20 40.80
C ASN A 118 37.96 -24.63 39.38
N ALA A 119 37.53 -25.83 38.96
CA ALA A 119 37.96 -26.43 37.69
C ALA A 119 37.33 -25.81 36.41
N GLY A 120 36.36 -24.91 36.53
CA GLY A 120 35.58 -24.39 35.39
C GLY A 120 35.72 -22.89 35.10
N ASP A 121 36.14 -22.09 36.09
CA ASP A 121 36.20 -20.63 35.96
C ASP A 121 37.59 -20.18 35.47
N PRO A 122 37.71 -19.05 34.73
CA PRO A 122 39.01 -18.53 34.32
C PRO A 122 39.84 -18.14 35.55
N PRO A 123 41.16 -18.43 35.56
CA PRO A 123 41.98 -18.14 36.72
C PRO A 123 42.06 -16.62 36.96
N THR A 124 41.96 -16.22 38.22
CA THR A 124 42.08 -14.80 38.60
C THR A 124 43.55 -14.40 38.71
N LEU A 125 44.07 -13.73 37.68
CA LEU A 125 45.46 -13.23 37.63
C LEU A 125 45.56 -11.86 38.34
N GLY A 126 46.56 -11.67 39.21
CA GLY A 126 46.69 -10.45 40.01
C GLY A 126 47.66 -10.61 41.19
N ALA A 127 47.83 -9.55 41.99
CA ALA A 127 48.99 -9.35 42.88
C ALA A 127 49.41 -10.61 43.68
N GLY A 128 50.50 -11.25 43.29
CA GLY A 128 51.06 -12.48 43.86
C GLY A 128 50.70 -13.79 43.13
N VAL A 129 49.80 -13.75 42.13
CA VAL A 129 49.29 -14.89 41.34
C VAL A 129 49.49 -14.60 39.85
N MET A 130 50.61 -15.03 39.28
CA MET A 130 50.93 -14.91 37.85
C MET A 130 50.76 -13.48 37.29
N ASP A 131 51.02 -12.44 38.10
CA ASP A 131 50.92 -11.03 37.66
C ASP A 131 51.65 -10.75 36.36
N TRP A 132 52.80 -11.41 36.20
CA TRP A 132 53.66 -11.27 35.06
C TRP A 132 52.92 -11.56 33.75
N VAL A 133 51.89 -12.41 33.73
CA VAL A 133 51.11 -12.70 32.52
C VAL A 133 50.45 -11.43 32.02
N LEU A 134 49.77 -10.69 32.91
CA LEU A 134 49.14 -9.41 32.58
C LEU A 134 50.19 -8.32 32.32
N THR A 135 51.27 -8.27 33.11
CA THR A 135 52.33 -7.25 32.92
C THR A 135 53.12 -7.48 31.63
N MET A 136 53.23 -8.72 31.18
CA MET A 136 53.79 -9.10 29.89
C MET A 136 52.77 -8.96 28.75
N GLY A 137 51.61 -8.36 29.00
CA GLY A 137 50.65 -7.99 27.96
C GLY A 137 49.88 -9.15 27.35
N PHE A 138 49.82 -10.32 28.02
CA PHE A 138 48.89 -11.36 27.63
C PHE A 138 47.48 -10.99 28.08
N THR A 139 46.53 -11.10 27.17
CA THR A 139 45.11 -10.84 27.43
C THR A 139 44.30 -12.12 27.25
N SER A 140 43.23 -12.29 28.03
CA SER A 140 42.36 -13.46 27.88
C SER A 140 41.72 -13.43 26.50
N THR A 141 41.71 -14.57 25.81
CA THR A 141 40.98 -14.72 24.54
C THR A 141 39.53 -15.11 24.75
N GLY A 142 39.15 -15.45 26.00
CA GLY A 142 37.85 -16.05 26.34
C GLY A 142 37.72 -17.53 25.96
N LEU A 143 38.75 -18.13 25.35
CA LEU A 143 38.73 -19.53 24.94
C LEU A 143 39.14 -20.47 26.09
N GLN A 144 38.52 -21.65 26.15
CA GLN A 144 38.86 -22.72 27.10
C GLN A 144 39.17 -24.02 26.37
N ILE A 145 40.10 -24.80 26.93
CA ILE A 145 40.47 -26.14 26.45
C ILE A 145 40.24 -27.14 27.57
N ALA A 146 39.57 -28.24 27.28
CA ALA A 146 39.30 -29.29 28.26
C ALA A 146 40.57 -30.12 28.56
N VAL A 147 40.68 -30.62 29.79
CA VAL A 147 41.79 -31.43 30.28
C VAL A 147 41.26 -32.74 30.87
N ASP A 148 41.74 -33.84 30.31
CA ASP A 148 41.51 -35.22 30.79
C ASP A 148 42.76 -35.64 31.58
N GLU A 149 42.68 -35.59 32.92
CA GLU A 149 43.80 -35.85 33.81
C GLU A 149 44.05 -37.35 33.99
N GLY A 150 43.00 -38.17 33.96
CA GLY A 150 43.16 -39.64 33.99
C GLY A 150 43.74 -40.23 32.70
N GLY A 151 43.60 -39.51 31.57
CA GLY A 151 43.84 -40.05 30.23
C GLY A 151 42.82 -41.13 29.84
N ASP A 152 41.69 -41.20 30.55
CA ASP A 152 40.65 -42.23 30.41
C ASP A 152 39.45 -41.77 29.57
N GLY A 153 39.47 -40.52 29.11
CA GLY A 153 38.43 -39.89 28.30
C GLY A 153 37.44 -39.05 29.10
N THR A 154 37.55 -39.00 30.42
CA THR A 154 36.72 -38.14 31.28
C THR A 154 37.36 -36.75 31.38
N ILE A 155 36.56 -35.68 31.27
CA ILE A 155 37.07 -34.32 31.44
C ILE A 155 37.07 -33.99 32.93
N ASP A 156 38.26 -33.75 33.46
CA ASP A 156 38.48 -33.49 34.89
C ASP A 156 38.63 -32.00 35.18
N ASN A 157 39.14 -31.22 34.21
CA ASN A 157 39.44 -29.80 34.39
C ASN A 157 39.50 -29.04 33.04
N TYR A 158 39.71 -27.72 33.09
CA TYR A 158 39.89 -26.85 31.92
C TYR A 158 41.12 -25.93 32.05
N ALA A 159 41.64 -25.50 30.90
CA ALA A 159 42.67 -24.47 30.80
C ALA A 159 42.13 -23.28 29.98
N HIS A 160 42.31 -22.07 30.50
CA HIS A 160 41.95 -20.83 29.82
C HIS A 160 43.10 -20.32 28.96
N VAL A 161 42.76 -19.79 27.79
CA VAL A 161 43.75 -19.32 26.80
C VAL A 161 43.92 -17.81 26.90
N TYR A 162 45.17 -17.39 26.99
CA TYR A 162 45.58 -15.99 26.92
C TYR A 162 46.50 -15.81 25.72
N ALA A 163 46.48 -14.64 25.08
CA ALA A 163 47.29 -14.39 23.89
C ALA A 163 48.00 -13.04 23.95
N ARG A 164 49.16 -12.98 23.31
CA ARG A 164 49.83 -11.73 22.94
C ARG A 164 50.50 -11.88 21.58
N ASN A 165 50.76 -10.76 20.93
CA ASN A 165 51.72 -10.76 19.83
C ASN A 165 53.14 -10.73 20.40
N ALA A 166 54.06 -11.43 19.74
CA ALA A 166 55.45 -11.53 20.14
C ALA A 166 56.35 -11.41 18.91
N ASN A 167 57.38 -10.58 19.00
CA ASN A 167 58.36 -10.42 17.93
C ASN A 167 59.32 -11.62 17.86
N ALA A 168 60.00 -11.76 16.72
CA ALA A 168 61.11 -12.71 16.59
C ALA A 168 62.19 -12.43 17.64
N GLY A 169 62.71 -13.47 18.28
CA GLY A 169 63.66 -13.37 19.39
C GLY A 169 63.28 -14.26 20.57
N THR A 170 64.07 -14.18 21.64
CA THR A 170 63.83 -14.99 22.85
C THR A 170 62.94 -14.24 23.84
N ILE A 171 61.82 -14.85 24.20
CA ILE A 171 60.98 -14.39 25.31
C ILE A 171 61.18 -15.30 26.52
N THR A 172 61.35 -14.71 27.69
CA THR A 172 61.46 -15.43 28.96
C THR A 172 60.12 -15.41 29.67
N LEU A 173 59.55 -16.59 29.92
CA LEU A 173 58.31 -16.80 30.66
C LEU A 173 58.66 -17.29 32.06
N TYR A 174 57.90 -16.86 33.07
CA TYR A 174 58.27 -17.06 34.46
C TYR A 174 57.37 -18.09 35.16
N GLU A 175 57.95 -19.01 35.92
CA GLU A 175 57.19 -19.75 36.94
C GLU A 175 57.14 -18.93 38.24
N GLN A 176 55.99 -18.89 38.92
CA GLN A 176 55.82 -18.23 40.21
C GLN A 176 55.30 -19.26 41.23
N ASN A 177 55.99 -19.43 42.35
CA ASN A 177 55.59 -20.37 43.40
C ASN A 177 54.51 -19.76 44.29
N ASN A 178 53.29 -20.28 44.20
CA ASN A 178 52.15 -19.77 44.98
C ASN A 178 51.61 -20.77 46.03
N GLY A 179 52.51 -21.45 46.74
CA GLY A 179 52.11 -22.42 47.77
C GLY A 179 51.65 -23.77 47.20
N ALA A 180 50.71 -24.45 47.87
CA ALA A 180 50.39 -25.87 47.61
C ALA A 180 49.83 -26.21 46.22
N ASN A 181 49.62 -25.23 45.34
CA ASN A 181 49.25 -25.39 43.94
C ASN A 181 50.23 -24.58 43.09
N ARG A 182 51.20 -25.24 42.44
CA ARG A 182 52.19 -24.56 41.59
C ARG A 182 51.72 -24.53 40.13
N ASN A 183 52.20 -23.52 39.41
CA ASN A 183 51.69 -22.99 38.15
C ASN A 183 51.59 -24.01 37.00
N HIS A 184 50.39 -24.18 36.46
CA HIS A 184 50.12 -25.06 35.33
C HIS A 184 49.85 -24.23 34.09
N TYR A 185 50.89 -24.00 33.28
CA TYR A 185 50.68 -23.40 31.96
C TYR A 185 51.47 -24.09 30.88
N ALA A 186 50.98 -23.95 29.65
CA ALA A 186 51.66 -24.41 28.45
C ALA A 186 51.58 -23.34 27.34
N VAL A 187 52.44 -23.45 26.33
CA VAL A 187 52.65 -22.37 25.34
C VAL A 187 52.44 -22.90 23.93
N ALA A 188 51.64 -22.21 23.12
CA ALA A 188 51.48 -22.48 21.70
C ALA A 188 51.80 -21.22 20.86
N ALA A 189 52.38 -21.38 19.67
CA ALA A 189 52.73 -20.26 18.79
C ALA A 189 52.18 -20.46 17.37
N GLY A 190 51.62 -19.39 16.80
CA GLY A 190 51.09 -19.35 15.44
C GLY A 190 51.49 -18.08 14.67
N PRO A 191 51.44 -18.09 13.33
CA PRO A 191 51.87 -16.95 12.51
C PRO A 191 51.02 -15.70 12.76
N GLN A 192 51.65 -14.52 12.82
CA GLN A 192 50.96 -13.23 12.97
C GLN A 192 50.71 -12.59 11.60
N THR A 193 49.49 -12.16 11.31
CA THR A 193 49.16 -11.38 10.10
C THR A 193 49.62 -9.93 10.27
N ALA A 194 50.39 -9.41 9.32
CA ALA A 194 51.01 -8.08 9.41
C ALA A 194 49.98 -6.93 9.42
N THR A 195 50.11 -6.02 10.39
CA THR A 195 49.40 -4.72 10.45
C THR A 195 50.36 -3.57 10.16
N VAL A 196 49.87 -2.51 9.50
CA VAL A 196 50.60 -1.29 9.11
C VAL A 196 50.60 -0.30 10.28
N ASN A 197 51.75 0.27 10.66
CA ASN A 197 51.84 1.39 11.63
C ASN A 197 51.38 2.69 10.98
N ASN A 198 50.41 3.38 11.57
CA ASN A 198 49.92 4.66 11.09
C ASN A 198 50.42 5.80 12.00
N PRO A 199 50.46 7.06 11.53
CA PRO A 199 50.70 8.18 12.43
C PRO A 199 49.63 8.27 13.53
N PRO A 200 49.93 8.83 14.71
CA PRO A 200 48.96 8.99 15.78
C PRO A 200 47.68 9.69 15.29
N GLU A 201 46.53 9.14 15.63
CA GLU A 201 45.25 9.82 15.44
C GLU A 201 45.10 10.88 16.53
N VAL A 202 45.18 12.14 16.11
CA VAL A 202 45.12 13.30 17.00
C VAL A 202 43.76 13.95 16.85
N ASP A 203 43.08 14.18 17.96
CA ASP A 203 41.94 15.09 18.06
C ASP A 203 42.31 16.22 19.03
N ALA A 204 42.29 17.46 18.53
CA ALA A 204 42.61 18.63 19.31
C ALA A 204 41.52 18.97 20.37
N GLY A 205 40.39 18.26 20.34
CA GLY A 205 39.21 18.44 21.18
C GLY A 205 38.25 19.48 20.60
N ASP A 206 36.97 19.38 20.98
CA ASP A 206 35.95 20.38 20.69
C ASP A 206 35.68 21.21 21.94
N TYR A 207 35.68 22.54 21.79
CA TYR A 207 35.45 23.47 22.90
C TYR A 207 34.34 24.45 22.54
N ASP A 208 33.47 24.69 23.51
CA ASP A 208 32.47 25.75 23.41
C ASP A 208 33.14 27.12 23.23
N ALA A 209 32.40 28.04 22.60
CA ALA A 209 32.86 29.40 22.45
C ALA A 209 33.14 30.06 23.81
N LEU A 210 34.30 30.71 23.91
CA LEU A 210 34.70 31.44 25.11
C LEU A 210 34.14 32.86 25.03
N ILE A 211 33.36 33.28 26.03
CA ILE A 211 32.72 34.58 26.07
C ILE A 211 33.63 35.62 26.74
N TRP A 212 34.09 36.63 25.98
CA TRP A 212 34.96 37.71 26.47
C TRP A 212 34.24 38.53 27.59
N PRO A 213 34.92 38.98 28.67
CA PRO A 213 36.37 39.05 28.88
C PRO A 213 37.01 37.79 29.49
N ILE A 214 36.27 36.68 29.64
CA ILE A 214 36.89 35.40 30.01
C ILE A 214 37.79 35.02 28.84
N ASN A 215 39.09 34.90 29.10
CA ASN A 215 40.10 34.75 28.07
C ASN A 215 41.06 33.58 28.35
N THR A 216 40.68 32.68 29.26
CA THR A 216 41.44 31.49 29.63
C THR A 216 40.62 30.23 29.39
N LEU A 217 41.19 29.21 28.74
CA LEU A 217 40.54 27.93 28.47
C LEU A 217 41.51 26.77 28.74
N GLN A 218 41.04 25.73 29.42
CA GLN A 218 41.81 24.50 29.63
C GLN A 218 41.60 23.57 28.42
N LEU A 219 42.68 23.25 27.68
CA LEU A 219 42.59 22.27 26.59
C LEU A 219 42.60 20.85 27.16
N SER A 220 41.96 19.92 26.46
CA SER A 220 41.84 18.51 26.79
C SER A 220 41.71 17.66 25.52
N PRO A 221 42.77 17.58 24.69
CA PRO A 221 42.76 16.79 23.46
C PRO A 221 42.71 15.29 23.75
N VAL A 222 42.28 14.52 22.75
CA VAL A 222 42.31 13.06 22.77
C VAL A 222 43.27 12.58 21.70
N VAL A 223 44.20 11.69 22.06
CA VAL A 223 45.17 11.16 21.11
C VAL A 223 45.23 9.65 21.25
N HIS A 224 45.06 8.97 20.12
CA HIS A 224 45.15 7.53 20.00
C HIS A 224 46.29 7.19 19.05
N ASP A 225 47.07 6.17 19.39
CA ASP A 225 48.16 5.69 18.55
C ASP A 225 47.99 4.20 18.36
N ASP A 226 48.21 3.72 17.14
CA ASP A 226 48.05 2.32 16.79
C ASP A 226 49.32 1.49 17.02
N ASP A 227 50.33 2.11 17.66
CA ASP A 227 51.66 1.59 17.99
C ASP A 227 51.64 0.08 18.31
N PRO A 228 52.06 -0.78 17.35
CA PRO A 228 52.02 -2.22 17.51
C PRO A 228 53.18 -2.76 18.38
N CYS A 229 54.13 -1.92 18.82
CA CYS A 229 55.24 -2.30 19.70
C CYS A 229 55.09 -1.85 21.17
N GLY A 230 54.09 -1.03 21.49
CA GLY A 230 53.64 -0.81 22.87
C GLY A 230 54.64 -0.07 23.77
N LEU A 231 55.44 0.84 23.21
CA LEU A 231 56.31 1.71 24.02
C LEU A 231 55.65 3.06 24.35
N GLY A 232 54.63 3.50 23.60
CA GLY A 232 53.63 4.49 24.03
C GLY A 232 54.15 5.89 24.43
N ILE A 233 55.37 6.28 24.03
CA ILE A 233 55.90 7.62 24.33
C ILE A 233 55.48 8.58 23.21
N LEU A 234 54.38 9.30 23.42
CA LEU A 234 53.93 10.38 22.55
C LEU A 234 54.60 11.71 22.92
N THR A 235 55.11 12.44 21.92
CA THR A 235 55.60 13.81 22.11
C THR A 235 54.58 14.80 21.57
N TYR A 236 54.20 15.82 22.35
CA TYR A 236 53.16 16.79 21.99
C TYR A 236 53.76 18.16 21.65
N GLN A 237 53.12 18.90 20.75
CA GLN A 237 53.41 20.31 20.53
C GLN A 237 52.20 21.09 20.00
N TRP A 238 51.81 22.12 20.73
CA TRP A 238 50.75 23.05 20.37
C TRP A 238 51.28 24.33 19.72
N PHE A 239 50.51 24.89 18.79
CA PHE A 239 50.80 26.20 18.21
C PHE A 239 49.54 26.91 17.74
N LYS A 240 49.59 28.24 17.75
CA LYS A 240 48.59 29.09 17.10
C LYS A 240 48.85 29.10 15.60
N VAL A 241 47.88 28.66 14.81
CA VAL A 241 47.88 28.74 13.35
C VAL A 241 47.32 30.08 12.88
N LEU A 242 46.16 30.48 13.41
CA LEU A 242 45.44 31.69 13.01
C LEU A 242 44.75 32.35 14.23
N GLY A 243 44.48 33.64 14.15
CA GLY A 243 43.66 34.37 15.12
C GLY A 243 44.14 35.81 15.34
N PRO A 244 43.30 36.69 15.90
CA PRO A 244 43.57 38.14 15.96
C PRO A 244 44.67 38.54 16.96
N GLY A 245 44.77 37.89 18.13
CA GLY A 245 45.72 38.23 19.21
C GLY A 245 46.77 37.15 19.50
N THR A 246 47.51 37.24 20.61
CA THR A 246 48.47 36.21 21.04
C THR A 246 47.80 35.13 21.90
N VAL A 247 48.32 33.90 21.81
CA VAL A 247 47.88 32.75 22.62
C VAL A 247 49.06 32.28 23.47
N THR A 248 48.87 32.28 24.79
CA THR A 248 49.89 31.83 25.75
C THR A 248 49.49 30.48 26.32
N PHE A 249 50.36 29.47 26.18
CA PHE A 249 50.13 28.11 26.68
C PHE A 249 50.86 27.91 28.02
N ILE A 250 50.13 27.50 29.05
CA ILE A 250 50.62 27.35 30.43
C ILE A 250 50.41 25.89 30.88
N PRO A 251 51.43 25.19 31.40
CA PRO A 251 52.81 25.65 31.62
C PRO A 251 53.69 25.71 30.36
N SER A 252 53.37 24.98 29.28
CA SER A 252 54.09 25.07 27.99
C SER A 252 53.29 24.47 26.83
N VAL A 253 53.77 24.65 25.60
CA VAL A 253 53.17 24.05 24.39
C VAL A 253 53.43 22.54 24.23
N ASN A 254 54.39 21.95 24.95
CA ASN A 254 54.85 20.58 24.69
C ASN A 254 54.21 19.52 25.62
N ILE A 255 52.99 19.77 26.07
CA ILE A 255 52.21 18.84 26.89
C ILE A 255 50.87 18.60 26.20
N ALA A 256 50.18 17.53 26.57
CA ALA A 256 48.89 17.18 25.97
C ALA A 256 47.85 18.27 26.23
N ASP A 257 47.68 18.71 27.48
CA ASP A 257 46.55 19.50 27.96
C ASP A 257 46.97 20.84 28.61
N PRO A 258 47.53 21.80 27.86
CA PRO A 258 47.86 23.11 28.41
C PRO A 258 46.62 23.98 28.63
N CYS A 259 46.70 24.90 29.59
CA CYS A 259 45.77 26.02 29.71
C CYS A 259 46.21 27.14 28.77
N VAL A 260 45.30 27.62 27.92
CA VAL A 260 45.54 28.70 26.96
C VAL A 260 44.95 30.02 27.42
N VAL A 261 45.69 31.11 27.21
CA VAL A 261 45.25 32.49 27.48
C VAL A 261 45.26 33.31 26.19
N PHE A 262 44.13 33.88 25.82
CA PHE A 262 43.92 34.69 24.61
C PHE A 262 44.04 36.18 24.93
N SER A 263 44.74 36.95 24.07
CA SER A 263 44.91 38.39 24.30
C SER A 263 43.81 39.27 23.72
N GLU A 264 43.03 38.79 22.76
CA GLU A 264 41.98 39.53 22.03
C GLU A 264 40.83 38.60 21.63
N PRO A 265 39.58 39.09 21.49
CA PRO A 265 38.45 38.29 21.00
C PRO A 265 38.53 38.07 19.47
N GLY A 266 37.93 36.97 19.03
CA GLY A 266 37.82 36.48 17.65
C GLY A 266 38.20 35.02 17.53
N ASP A 267 38.09 34.45 16.33
CA ASP A 267 38.31 33.02 16.12
C ASP A 267 39.80 32.68 16.07
N TYR A 268 40.23 31.77 16.95
CA TYR A 268 41.59 31.24 16.96
C TYR A 268 41.60 29.84 16.41
N VAL A 269 42.56 29.54 15.52
CA VAL A 269 42.84 28.17 15.09
C VAL A 269 44.14 27.76 15.76
N LEU A 270 44.06 26.74 16.61
CA LEU A 270 45.21 26.10 17.25
C LEU A 270 45.42 24.73 16.61
N GLU A 271 46.67 24.30 16.46
CA GLU A 271 46.98 22.96 15.98
C GLU A 271 47.83 22.23 17.01
N LEU A 272 47.45 20.97 17.26
CA LEU A 272 48.23 20.00 18.01
C LEU A 272 48.94 19.09 17.03
N ARG A 273 50.24 18.94 17.22
CA ARG A 273 51.05 17.90 16.57
C ARG A 273 51.53 16.90 17.59
N VAL A 274 51.43 15.63 17.25
CA VAL A 274 51.89 14.52 18.10
C VAL A 274 52.72 13.55 17.27
N TRP A 275 53.82 13.08 17.84
CA TRP A 275 54.71 12.11 17.23
C TRP A 275 54.76 10.83 18.06
N ASP A 276 54.78 9.69 17.35
CA ASP A 276 55.10 8.37 17.90
C ASP A 276 56.62 8.16 18.02
N ASP A 277 57.02 7.01 18.56
CA ASP A 277 58.43 6.62 18.77
C ASP A 277 59.14 6.17 17.48
N LEU A 278 58.39 5.94 16.40
CA LEU A 278 58.86 5.74 15.03
C LEU A 278 58.95 7.04 14.23
N LEU A 279 58.72 8.19 14.89
CA LEU A 279 58.81 9.57 14.39
C LEU A 279 57.81 9.92 13.27
N GLN A 280 56.66 9.24 13.18
CA GLN A 280 55.53 9.64 12.34
C GLN A 280 54.63 10.64 13.08
N MET A 281 54.12 11.65 12.36
CA MET A 281 53.40 12.79 12.96
C MET A 281 51.92 12.76 12.62
N GLY A 282 51.07 12.72 13.65
CA GLY A 282 49.67 13.09 13.56
C GLY A 282 49.46 14.57 13.88
N SER A 283 48.47 15.21 13.26
CA SER A 283 48.06 16.56 13.66
C SER A 283 46.58 16.82 13.50
N ALA A 284 46.06 17.70 14.36
CA ALA A 284 44.70 18.19 14.28
C ALA A 284 44.62 19.67 14.65
N THR A 285 43.73 20.39 13.97
CA THR A 285 43.41 21.78 14.26
C THR A 285 42.09 21.87 14.99
N VAL A 286 42.02 22.72 16.01
CA VAL A 286 40.77 23.14 16.64
C VAL A 286 40.56 24.64 16.42
N THR A 287 39.31 25.01 16.10
CA THR A 287 38.89 26.40 16.07
C THR A 287 38.19 26.73 17.38
N ILE A 288 38.69 27.73 18.09
CA ILE A 288 38.11 28.22 19.34
C ILE A 288 37.58 29.63 19.08
N PRO A 289 36.26 29.81 19.01
CA PRO A 289 35.65 31.13 18.95
C PRO A 289 35.80 31.82 20.30
N VAL A 290 36.59 32.90 20.36
CA VAL A 290 36.58 33.80 21.54
C VAL A 290 35.61 34.92 21.22
N ILE A 291 34.34 34.66 21.48
CA ILE A 291 33.25 35.54 21.06
C ILE A 291 33.22 36.74 22.00
N MET A 292 33.30 37.94 21.42
CA MET A 292 32.83 39.13 22.12
C MET A 292 31.30 39.05 22.13
N PRO A 293 30.64 38.80 23.28
CA PRO A 293 29.19 38.77 23.31
C PRO A 293 28.67 40.16 22.93
N LEU A 294 27.43 40.22 22.43
CA LEU A 294 26.79 41.51 22.23
C LEU A 294 26.49 42.11 23.61
N LEU A 295 27.36 43.02 24.06
CA LEU A 295 27.31 43.57 25.42
C LEU A 295 26.03 44.37 25.62
N GLY A 296 25.08 43.77 26.35
CA GLY A 296 23.76 44.34 26.60
C GLY A 296 22.61 43.45 26.12
N ASP A 297 22.85 42.32 25.47
CA ASP A 297 21.81 41.31 25.23
C ASP A 297 21.67 40.45 26.50
N PHE A 298 20.62 40.68 27.27
CA PHE A 298 20.39 39.99 28.54
C PHE A 298 19.43 38.81 28.42
N ASN A 299 18.71 38.71 27.31
CA ASN A 299 17.73 37.66 27.08
C ASN A 299 18.24 36.55 26.12
N GLY A 300 19.39 36.77 25.49
CA GLY A 300 20.11 35.81 24.66
C GLY A 300 19.51 35.65 23.26
N ASP A 301 18.72 36.63 22.78
CA ASP A 301 18.12 36.63 21.46
C ASP A 301 18.99 37.31 20.39
N ASN A 302 20.27 37.56 20.73
CA ASN A 302 21.24 38.30 19.95
C ASN A 302 20.77 39.73 19.63
N ARG A 303 19.88 40.33 20.43
CA ARG A 303 19.45 41.73 20.27
C ARG A 303 19.75 42.53 21.52
N VAL A 304 19.91 43.85 21.37
CA VAL A 304 19.90 44.78 22.51
C VAL A 304 18.70 45.71 22.33
N ASP A 305 17.59 45.36 22.96
CA ASP A 305 16.32 46.06 22.80
C ASP A 305 15.65 46.42 24.14
N LEU A 306 14.37 46.79 24.07
CA LEU A 306 13.60 47.19 25.25
C LEU A 306 13.50 46.09 26.31
N LEU A 307 13.45 44.83 25.91
CA LEU A 307 13.41 43.69 26.81
C LEU A 307 14.70 43.59 27.61
N ASP A 308 15.83 43.82 26.95
CA ASP A 308 17.14 43.85 27.59
C ASP A 308 17.32 45.02 28.54
N LEU A 309 16.75 46.20 28.23
CA LEU A 309 16.75 47.34 29.15
C LEU A 309 15.98 47.03 30.44
N VAL A 310 14.87 46.30 30.32
CA VAL A 310 14.08 45.87 31.48
C VAL A 310 14.89 44.92 32.35
N ILE A 311 15.60 43.95 31.75
CA ILE A 311 16.43 42.99 32.48
C ILE A 311 17.64 43.70 33.10
N PHE A 312 18.32 44.57 32.36
CA PHE A 312 19.42 45.39 32.84
C PHE A 312 19.04 46.25 34.05
N ALA A 313 17.88 46.91 33.98
CA ALA A 313 17.37 47.73 35.08
C ALA A 313 16.99 46.89 36.30
N ALA A 314 16.47 45.68 36.09
CA ALA A 314 16.14 44.75 37.18
C ALA A 314 17.39 44.24 37.91
N GLN A 315 18.49 44.06 37.18
CA GLN A 315 19.76 43.51 37.68
C GLN A 315 20.76 44.59 38.15
N TRP A 316 20.37 45.88 38.07
CA TRP A 316 21.25 47.02 38.36
C TRP A 316 21.81 47.03 39.79
N LEU A 317 21.10 46.45 40.75
CA LEU A 317 21.50 46.40 42.17
C LEU A 317 21.96 45.01 42.62
N ASP A 318 22.14 44.07 41.70
CA ASP A 318 22.53 42.71 42.05
C ASP A 318 23.97 42.66 42.60
N PRO A 319 24.24 41.84 43.62
CA PRO A 319 25.56 41.71 44.23
C PRO A 319 26.56 41.07 43.26
N TRP A 320 27.82 41.50 43.31
CA TRP A 320 28.88 41.00 42.42
C TRP A 320 29.15 39.50 42.61
N PRO A 321 29.28 38.71 41.50
CA PRO A 321 29.16 39.12 40.10
C PRO A 321 27.70 39.28 39.64
N SER A 322 27.39 40.44 39.04
CA SER A 322 26.09 40.70 38.39
C SER A 322 26.24 40.57 36.87
N PRO A 323 25.28 39.94 36.17
CA PRO A 323 25.27 39.91 34.71
C PRO A 323 25.24 41.32 34.08
N ALA A 324 24.68 42.32 34.77
CA ALA A 324 24.63 43.71 34.33
C ALA A 324 25.97 44.47 34.48
N ASP A 325 27.01 43.88 35.06
CA ASP A 325 28.37 44.45 35.11
C ASP A 325 29.10 44.16 33.79
N LEU A 326 28.70 44.88 32.73
CA LEU A 326 29.13 44.64 31.35
C LEU A 326 30.64 44.86 31.13
N ASN A 327 31.33 45.57 32.02
CA ASN A 327 32.78 45.76 31.96
C ASN A 327 33.57 44.76 32.85
N ALA A 328 32.89 44.05 33.75
CA ALA A 328 33.38 43.02 34.66
C ALA A 328 34.54 43.43 35.59
N ARG A 329 34.63 44.71 35.99
CA ARG A 329 35.74 45.22 36.83
C ARG A 329 35.32 45.72 38.19
N ASP A 330 34.17 46.37 38.32
CA ASP A 330 33.86 47.17 39.51
C ASP A 330 32.37 47.18 39.93
N GLY A 331 31.56 46.25 39.42
CA GLY A 331 30.13 46.18 39.71
C GLY A 331 29.32 47.19 38.88
N VAL A 332 28.01 46.95 38.76
CA VAL A 332 27.13 47.72 37.86
C VAL A 332 27.15 49.21 38.19
N ASN A 333 27.62 50.03 37.25
CA ASN A 333 27.67 51.48 37.38
C ASN A 333 27.38 52.21 36.06
N ASN A 334 27.52 53.54 36.06
CA ASN A 334 27.18 54.36 34.89
C ASN A 334 28.03 54.05 33.64
N GLN A 335 29.19 53.41 33.79
CA GLN A 335 29.99 52.95 32.66
C GLN A 335 29.34 51.73 31.98
N ASP A 336 28.71 50.83 32.74
CA ASP A 336 27.95 49.69 32.19
C ASP A 336 26.70 50.17 31.47
N PHE A 337 26.01 51.18 31.99
CA PHE A 337 24.89 51.81 31.26
C PHE A 337 25.35 52.47 29.95
N ALA A 338 26.55 53.07 29.93
CA ALA A 338 27.11 53.64 28.72
C ALA A 338 27.47 52.57 27.68
N ILE A 339 27.95 51.39 28.12
CA ILE A 339 28.20 50.23 27.26
C ILE A 339 26.89 49.67 26.72
N PHE A 340 25.87 49.49 27.57
CA PHE A 340 24.53 49.06 27.15
C PHE A 340 23.93 50.01 26.10
N ALA A 341 23.95 51.31 26.37
CA ALA A 341 23.42 52.33 25.46
C ALA A 341 24.18 52.42 24.13
N ALA A 342 25.48 52.11 24.12
CA ALA A 342 26.28 52.10 22.89
C ALA A 342 25.98 50.89 21.99
N ASN A 343 25.43 49.81 22.54
CA ASN A 343 25.05 48.60 21.80
C ASN A 343 23.55 48.52 21.48
N TRP A 344 22.76 49.54 21.86
CA TRP A 344 21.33 49.60 21.59
C TRP A 344 20.99 49.41 20.10
N GLY A 345 20.15 48.41 19.79
CA GLY A 345 19.72 48.07 18.43
C GLY A 345 20.66 47.15 17.65
N ALA A 346 21.71 46.60 18.26
CA ALA A 346 22.57 45.63 17.62
C ALA A 346 21.90 44.25 17.51
N GLY A 347 22.13 43.54 16.40
CA GLY A 347 21.69 42.15 16.16
C GLY A 347 20.25 41.92 15.70
N GLU A 348 19.55 42.96 15.23
CA GLU A 348 18.30 42.85 14.44
C GLU A 348 18.54 42.19 13.06
N GLY A 349 18.83 40.89 13.03
CA GLY A 349 19.39 40.20 11.87
C GLY A 349 18.86 38.79 11.56
N ALA A 350 17.56 38.52 11.72
CA ALA A 350 16.87 37.57 10.86
C ALA A 350 15.81 38.34 10.08
N ARG A 351 16.13 38.73 8.84
CA ARG A 351 15.27 39.62 8.04
C ARG A 351 14.00 38.92 7.54
N VAL A 352 13.97 37.59 7.39
CA VAL A 352 12.91 36.88 6.65
C VAL A 352 12.43 35.65 7.41
N VAL A 353 11.12 35.50 7.58
CA VAL A 353 10.49 34.42 8.35
C VAL A 353 9.24 33.87 7.66
N ILE A 354 8.81 32.66 8.03
CA ILE A 354 7.51 32.11 7.66
C ILE A 354 6.46 32.75 8.57
N ASN A 355 5.50 33.46 7.97
CA ASN A 355 4.54 34.29 8.71
C ASN A 355 3.17 33.64 8.86
N GLU A 356 2.67 33.02 7.80
CA GLU A 356 1.34 32.44 7.74
C GLU A 356 1.35 31.25 6.75
N LEU A 357 0.54 30.25 7.00
CA LEU A 357 0.29 29.16 6.05
C LEU A 357 -1.19 28.81 6.01
N LEU A 358 -1.66 28.43 4.83
CA LEU A 358 -2.99 27.88 4.60
C LEU A 358 -2.84 26.57 3.81
N ALA A 359 -2.93 25.44 4.49
CA ALA A 359 -2.82 24.11 3.87
C ALA A 359 -4.13 23.60 3.24
N ARG A 360 -5.22 24.37 3.33
CA ARG A 360 -6.51 24.00 2.71
C ARG A 360 -7.27 25.25 2.26
N ASN A 361 -6.97 25.69 1.05
CA ASN A 361 -7.59 26.87 0.46
C ASN A 361 -8.82 26.50 -0.39
N VAL A 362 -10.01 26.89 0.06
CA VAL A 362 -11.29 26.50 -0.55
C VAL A 362 -12.04 27.75 -1.03
N GLN A 363 -12.13 28.79 -0.20
CA GLN A 363 -12.72 30.10 -0.49
C GLN A 363 -11.73 31.25 -0.37
N GLY A 364 -10.54 30.99 0.17
CA GLY A 364 -9.47 31.97 0.38
C GLY A 364 -8.82 32.47 -0.90
N PHE A 365 -7.78 33.29 -0.78
CA PHE A 365 -7.19 34.02 -1.90
C PHE A 365 -6.69 33.09 -3.03
N PRO A 366 -7.11 33.29 -4.31
CA PRO A 366 -6.66 32.47 -5.42
C PRO A 366 -5.28 32.89 -5.93
N ASP A 367 -4.62 32.00 -6.68
CA ASP A 367 -3.41 32.30 -7.44
C ASP A 367 -3.69 33.21 -8.66
N PHE A 368 -2.65 33.46 -9.46
CA PHE A 368 -2.74 34.33 -10.64
C PHE A 368 -3.54 33.70 -11.81
N GLN A 369 -3.84 32.42 -11.72
CA GLN A 369 -4.60 31.61 -12.67
C GLN A 369 -6.07 31.50 -12.24
N GLY A 370 -6.39 31.94 -11.02
CA GLY A 370 -7.71 31.81 -10.41
C GLY A 370 -7.94 30.46 -9.72
N GLN A 371 -6.90 29.63 -9.57
CA GLN A 371 -6.93 28.39 -8.80
C GLN A 371 -6.78 28.72 -7.32
N ARG A 372 -7.27 27.84 -6.44
CA ARG A 372 -7.19 28.05 -4.98
C ARG A 372 -6.29 26.96 -4.42
N GLU A 373 -5.02 27.31 -4.37
CA GLU A 373 -3.97 26.41 -3.90
C GLU A 373 -3.59 26.72 -2.46
N ASP A 374 -2.97 25.74 -1.82
CA ASP A 374 -2.32 25.93 -0.54
C ASP A 374 -1.23 26.98 -0.70
N TRP A 375 -0.96 27.76 0.35
CA TRP A 375 0.07 28.78 0.26
C TRP A 375 0.77 29.01 1.58
N ILE A 376 1.96 29.56 1.43
CA ILE A 376 2.90 29.91 2.48
C ILE A 376 3.22 31.39 2.31
N GLU A 377 3.07 32.16 3.37
CA GLU A 377 3.45 33.56 3.40
C GLU A 377 4.81 33.75 4.06
N ILE A 378 5.67 34.49 3.38
CA ILE A 378 6.99 34.91 3.85
C ILE A 378 6.95 36.40 4.18
N TYR A 379 7.46 36.77 5.35
CA TYR A 379 7.48 38.14 5.86
C TYR A 379 8.91 38.66 6.06
N ASN A 380 9.16 39.91 5.65
CA ASN A 380 10.39 40.63 5.95
C ASN A 380 10.26 41.41 7.26
N ALA A 381 10.72 40.81 8.37
CA ALA A 381 10.78 41.44 9.68
C ALA A 381 11.91 42.48 9.81
N GLY A 382 12.77 42.61 8.80
CA GLY A 382 13.87 43.57 8.78
C GLY A 382 13.47 45.01 8.45
N SER A 383 14.36 45.95 8.77
CA SER A 383 14.22 47.38 8.49
C SER A 383 14.65 47.79 7.06
N GLU A 384 15.10 46.84 6.25
CA GLU A 384 15.65 47.06 4.90
C GLU A 384 15.06 46.04 3.92
N ALA A 385 15.02 46.39 2.64
CA ALA A 385 14.52 45.48 1.61
C ALA A 385 15.43 44.23 1.47
N ILE A 386 14.84 43.08 1.15
CA ILE A 386 15.54 41.81 0.96
C ILE A 386 14.98 41.06 -0.25
N ASP A 387 15.86 40.51 -1.07
CA ASP A 387 15.51 39.60 -2.15
C ASP A 387 15.67 38.15 -1.65
N ILE A 388 14.57 37.40 -1.59
CA ILE A 388 14.57 36.00 -1.13
C ILE A 388 14.95 35.01 -2.24
N ALA A 389 15.25 35.49 -3.45
CA ALA A 389 15.64 34.64 -4.58
C ALA A 389 16.86 33.77 -4.24
N GLY A 390 16.75 32.47 -4.52
CA GLY A 390 17.81 31.49 -4.32
C GLY A 390 17.84 30.81 -2.95
N MET A 391 17.03 31.24 -1.98
CA MET A 391 16.74 30.53 -0.73
C MET A 391 16.00 29.21 -1.01
N TYR A 392 15.88 28.34 0.00
CA TYR A 392 15.21 27.04 -0.14
C TYR A 392 14.04 26.88 0.83
N LEU A 393 12.95 26.28 0.34
CA LEU A 393 11.77 25.91 1.11
C LEU A 393 11.59 24.39 1.06
N THR A 394 11.21 23.80 2.18
CA THR A 394 10.97 22.36 2.28
C THR A 394 9.87 22.05 3.29
N ASP A 395 9.04 21.07 2.96
CA ASP A 395 8.10 20.35 3.83
C ASP A 395 8.74 19.08 4.47
N ASP A 396 10.03 18.84 4.22
CA ASP A 396 10.79 17.69 4.72
C ASP A 396 12.15 18.15 5.26
N PHE A 397 12.35 18.03 6.58
CA PHE A 397 13.58 18.46 7.25
C PHE A 397 14.81 17.64 6.82
N ASP A 398 14.62 16.42 6.31
CA ASP A 398 15.72 15.60 5.79
C ASP A 398 16.12 16.00 4.35
N ALA A 399 15.35 16.89 3.72
CA ALA A 399 15.57 17.42 2.38
C ALA A 399 15.63 18.96 2.36
N PRO A 400 16.64 19.61 2.97
CA PRO A 400 16.71 21.07 3.14
C PRO A 400 16.74 21.88 1.83
N THR A 401 17.00 21.24 0.69
CA THR A 401 17.07 21.87 -0.64
C THR A 401 15.94 21.45 -1.59
N LYS A 402 14.80 20.97 -1.05
CA LYS A 402 13.68 20.40 -1.84
C LYS A 402 13.15 21.33 -2.93
N TRP A 403 12.88 22.60 -2.61
CA TRP A 403 12.51 23.62 -3.59
C TRP A 403 13.36 24.87 -3.42
N ARG A 404 13.90 25.38 -4.53
CA ARG A 404 14.67 26.62 -4.54
C ARG A 404 13.82 27.75 -5.07
N ILE A 405 13.75 28.87 -4.34
CA ILE A 405 13.04 30.07 -4.78
C ILE A 405 13.70 30.58 -6.07
N PRO A 406 12.95 30.74 -7.19
CA PRO A 406 13.52 31.10 -8.49
C PRO A 406 14.24 32.45 -8.52
N HIS A 407 15.29 32.53 -9.34
CA HIS A 407 15.97 33.80 -9.67
C HIS A 407 15.23 34.55 -10.79
N GLY A 408 15.44 35.87 -10.87
CA GLY A 408 14.95 36.68 -11.99
C GLY A 408 13.46 37.07 -11.91
N MET A 409 12.82 36.83 -10.76
CA MET A 409 11.43 37.18 -10.48
C MET A 409 11.31 38.23 -9.36
N ALA A 410 12.11 39.29 -9.44
CA ALA A 410 12.21 40.32 -8.39
C ALA A 410 10.86 40.95 -8.02
N GLN A 411 9.85 40.93 -8.91
CA GLN A 411 8.49 41.38 -8.59
C GLN A 411 7.76 40.52 -7.54
N PHE A 412 8.23 39.29 -7.30
CA PHE A 412 7.68 38.36 -6.30
C PHE A 412 8.66 38.06 -5.16
N THR A 413 9.97 38.21 -5.38
CA THR A 413 11.01 37.85 -4.40
C THR A 413 11.62 39.04 -3.66
N LEU A 414 11.44 40.28 -4.13
CA LEU A 414 11.94 41.47 -3.45
C LEU A 414 10.92 42.00 -2.44
N LEU A 415 11.16 41.79 -1.15
CA LEU A 415 10.30 42.25 -0.07
C LEU A 415 10.84 43.57 0.50
N ALA A 416 9.99 44.60 0.55
CA ALA A 416 10.26 45.83 1.31
C ALA A 416 10.33 45.54 2.83
N PRO A 417 10.86 46.45 3.66
CA PRO A 417 10.73 46.34 5.13
C PRO A 417 9.26 46.17 5.53
N GLY A 418 8.94 45.16 6.32
CA GLY A 418 7.56 44.82 6.67
C GLY A 418 6.72 44.29 5.50
N GLY A 419 7.35 43.89 4.39
CA GLY A 419 6.68 43.35 3.21
C GLY A 419 6.38 41.85 3.31
N PHE A 420 5.38 41.41 2.58
CA PHE A 420 4.91 40.02 2.52
C PHE A 420 5.00 39.49 1.08
N THR A 421 5.18 38.17 0.92
CA THR A 421 4.98 37.50 -0.36
C THR A 421 4.37 36.12 -0.14
N LEU A 422 3.59 35.65 -1.12
CA LEU A 422 3.01 34.31 -1.12
C LEU A 422 3.80 33.37 -2.01
N ILE A 423 3.91 32.13 -1.55
CA ILE A 423 4.40 30.97 -2.30
C ILE A 423 3.28 29.94 -2.29
N PHE A 424 2.74 29.61 -3.46
CA PHE A 424 1.73 28.57 -3.60
C PHE A 424 2.40 27.19 -3.51
N ALA A 425 1.84 26.29 -2.71
CA ALA A 425 2.31 24.92 -2.52
C ALA A 425 1.36 23.96 -3.25
N ASP A 426 1.53 23.84 -4.56
CA ASP A 426 0.63 23.10 -5.46
C ASP A 426 1.33 22.00 -6.26
N GLY A 427 2.66 21.88 -6.16
CA GLY A 427 3.42 20.93 -6.95
C GLY A 427 3.58 21.30 -8.43
N ASP A 428 3.16 22.49 -8.88
CA ASP A 428 3.29 22.95 -10.27
C ASP A 428 4.15 24.21 -10.41
N VAL A 429 5.46 24.01 -10.54
CA VAL A 429 6.45 25.09 -10.70
C VAL A 429 6.34 25.87 -12.02
N ASN A 430 5.47 25.48 -12.96
CA ASN A 430 5.37 26.13 -14.28
C ASN A 430 4.39 27.30 -14.32
N ASP A 431 3.63 27.49 -13.24
CA ASP A 431 2.62 28.52 -13.15
C ASP A 431 3.21 29.91 -12.87
N LEU A 432 2.52 30.95 -13.34
CA LEU A 432 2.87 32.35 -13.12
C LEU A 432 2.77 32.68 -11.63
N GLY A 433 3.90 33.01 -11.00
CA GLY A 433 3.96 33.33 -9.57
C GLY A 433 5.13 32.61 -8.92
N LEU A 434 5.09 32.47 -7.59
CA LEU A 434 5.98 31.57 -6.86
C LEU A 434 5.20 30.30 -6.51
N HIS A 435 5.52 29.19 -7.18
CA HIS A 435 4.88 27.89 -6.99
C HIS A 435 5.92 26.84 -6.59
N ALA A 436 5.74 26.22 -5.43
CA ALA A 436 6.61 25.19 -4.88
C ALA A 436 6.34 23.82 -5.54
N ASN A 437 7.35 22.96 -5.55
CA ASN A 437 7.23 21.61 -6.14
C ASN A 437 6.59 20.57 -5.19
N PHE A 438 5.88 21.02 -4.17
CA PHE A 438 5.19 20.20 -3.17
C PHE A 438 3.85 20.83 -2.75
N LYS A 439 2.99 20.05 -2.08
CA LYS A 439 1.72 20.47 -1.46
C LYS A 439 1.77 20.29 0.05
N LEU A 440 0.90 20.97 0.79
CA LEU A 440 0.82 20.85 2.24
C LEU A 440 -0.19 19.78 2.67
N ASP A 441 0.15 18.90 3.63
CA ASP A 441 -0.80 17.93 4.22
C ASP A 441 -1.72 18.59 5.27
N ALA A 442 -2.92 18.98 4.86
CA ALA A 442 -3.94 19.48 5.78
C ALA A 442 -4.60 18.42 6.67
N ASP A 443 -4.65 17.16 6.27
CA ASP A 443 -5.40 16.14 7.01
C ASP A 443 -4.62 15.66 8.24
N ASN A 444 -3.29 15.51 8.11
CA ASN A 444 -2.42 15.04 9.20
C ASN A 444 -1.57 16.16 9.81
N GLY A 445 -1.38 17.27 9.10
CA GLY A 445 -0.35 18.26 9.40
C GLY A 445 1.03 17.77 8.96
N GLU A 446 2.00 18.69 8.93
CA GLU A 446 3.36 18.41 8.51
C GLU A 446 4.33 19.48 9.05
N GLN A 447 5.52 19.53 8.49
CA GLN A 447 6.61 20.42 8.86
C GLN A 447 6.96 21.34 7.69
N LEU A 448 7.49 22.52 7.96
CA LEU A 448 7.91 23.48 6.95
C LEU A 448 9.15 24.23 7.44
N ALA A 449 10.17 24.36 6.59
CA ALA A 449 11.39 25.09 6.88
C ALA A 449 11.85 25.97 5.71
N LEU A 450 12.43 27.11 6.07
CA LEU A 450 13.09 28.06 5.18
C LEU A 450 14.59 28.05 5.48
N TYR A 451 15.41 27.81 4.45
CA TYR A 451 16.86 27.83 4.51
C TYR A 451 17.43 28.95 3.63
N ASP A 452 18.58 29.50 4.02
CA ASP A 452 19.30 30.51 3.25
C ASP A 452 19.81 29.95 1.91
N THR A 453 20.34 30.83 1.08
CA THR A 453 20.89 30.58 -0.26
C THR A 453 21.99 29.53 -0.33
N ASP A 454 22.61 29.17 0.80
CA ASP A 454 23.60 28.08 0.92
C ASP A 454 22.96 26.69 1.04
N GLY A 455 21.64 26.60 1.25
CA GLY A 455 20.89 25.37 1.43
C GLY A 455 21.21 24.61 2.73
N ARG A 456 21.83 25.29 3.72
CA ARG A 456 22.28 24.69 4.99
C ARG A 456 21.89 25.53 6.21
N THR A 457 21.97 26.84 6.09
CA THR A 457 21.65 27.77 7.17
C THR A 457 20.14 27.85 7.33
N LEU A 458 19.60 27.36 8.45
CA LEU A 458 18.18 27.43 8.77
C LEU A 458 17.80 28.87 9.14
N LEU A 459 16.84 29.45 8.42
CA LEU A 459 16.30 30.79 8.69
C LEU A 459 15.06 30.73 9.59
N ASP A 460 14.12 29.84 9.28
CA ASP A 460 12.91 29.65 10.08
C ASP A 460 12.30 28.26 9.88
N LYS A 461 11.50 27.79 10.84
CA LYS A 461 10.75 26.53 10.72
C LYS A 461 9.47 26.52 11.56
N ILE A 462 8.54 25.67 11.14
CA ILE A 462 7.31 25.37 11.88
C ILE A 462 6.92 23.90 11.69
N VAL A 463 6.24 23.35 12.68
CA VAL A 463 5.50 22.09 12.57
C VAL A 463 4.05 22.41 12.92
N PHE A 464 3.11 22.00 12.08
CA PHE A 464 1.69 22.27 12.25
C PHE A 464 0.87 20.98 12.20
N GLY A 465 -0.26 20.96 12.92
CA GLY A 465 -1.19 19.82 12.94
C GLY A 465 -2.25 19.89 11.85
N PRO A 466 -3.29 19.05 11.91
CA PRO A 466 -4.40 19.07 10.96
C PRO A 466 -5.01 20.46 10.80
N GLN A 467 -5.20 20.88 9.55
CA GLN A 467 -5.71 22.19 9.19
C GLN A 467 -7.17 22.11 8.76
N THR A 468 -7.93 23.17 9.07
CA THR A 468 -9.32 23.27 8.63
C THR A 468 -9.39 24.20 7.42
N ALA A 469 -10.28 23.89 6.47
CA ALA A 469 -10.49 24.73 5.29
C ALA A 469 -10.68 26.21 5.64
N ASP A 470 -10.04 27.06 4.84
CA ASP A 470 -10.12 28.53 4.89
C ASP A 470 -9.74 29.15 6.23
N VAL A 471 -8.89 28.45 6.97
CA VAL A 471 -8.33 28.93 8.24
C VAL A 471 -6.86 28.67 8.23
N SER A 472 -6.11 29.76 8.32
CA SER A 472 -4.67 29.75 8.29
C SER A 472 -4.10 29.60 9.70
N PHE A 473 -2.83 29.22 9.72
CA PHE A 473 -2.01 29.21 10.92
C PHE A 473 -0.87 30.20 10.72
N GLY A 474 -0.76 31.21 11.57
CA GLY A 474 0.23 32.28 11.38
C GLY A 474 0.60 33.01 12.65
N ARG A 475 1.64 33.85 12.55
CA ARG A 475 2.23 34.61 13.64
C ARG A 475 1.44 35.89 13.92
N GLU A 476 0.95 36.08 15.14
CA GLU A 476 0.32 37.34 15.56
C GLU A 476 1.01 37.88 16.83
N PRO A 477 1.68 39.04 16.81
CA PRO A 477 1.95 39.91 15.65
C PRO A 477 2.93 39.30 14.64
N ASP A 478 2.98 39.86 13.42
CA ASP A 478 3.84 39.38 12.32
C ASP A 478 5.30 39.20 12.74
N GLY A 479 5.92 38.12 12.26
CA GLY A 479 7.31 37.76 12.51
C GLY A 479 7.66 37.35 13.94
N ILE A 480 6.78 37.54 14.93
CA ILE A 480 6.97 37.06 16.30
C ILE A 480 6.64 35.57 16.39
N ASN A 481 7.41 34.78 17.13
CA ASN A 481 7.16 33.35 17.30
C ASN A 481 5.95 33.08 18.23
N ASN A 482 4.76 33.46 17.78
CA ASN A 482 3.48 33.26 18.43
C ASN A 482 2.44 32.81 17.39
N TRP A 483 2.42 31.51 17.13
CA TRP A 483 1.54 30.91 16.12
C TRP A 483 0.12 30.72 16.64
N VAL A 484 -0.85 31.26 15.92
CA VAL A 484 -2.27 31.18 16.25
C VAL A 484 -3.10 30.90 15.01
N THR A 485 -4.35 30.49 15.23
CA THR A 485 -5.30 30.19 14.16
C THR A 485 -6.01 31.47 13.72
N LEU A 486 -5.97 31.81 12.42
CA LEU A 486 -6.42 33.10 11.90
C LEU A 486 -7.53 32.96 10.86
N ALA A 487 -8.32 34.01 10.70
CA ALA A 487 -8.90 34.29 9.40
C ALA A 487 -7.76 34.64 8.41
N PRO A 488 -7.67 33.99 7.23
CA PRO A 488 -6.52 34.18 6.35
C PRO A 488 -6.28 35.64 5.95
N SER A 489 -5.03 36.09 6.01
CA SER A 489 -4.62 37.48 5.75
C SER A 489 -3.52 37.62 4.68
N PRO A 490 -3.70 37.04 3.48
CA PRO A 490 -2.66 37.06 2.46
C PRO A 490 -2.25 38.48 2.06
N PHE A 491 -0.93 38.72 2.08
CA PHE A 491 -0.26 40.00 1.83
C PHE A 491 -0.53 41.10 2.86
N GLU A 492 -1.17 40.78 3.98
CA GLU A 492 -1.54 41.72 5.03
C GLU A 492 -1.05 41.25 6.41
N SER A 493 -0.99 42.17 7.37
CA SER A 493 -0.63 41.81 8.74
C SER A 493 -1.65 40.89 9.40
N ASN A 494 -1.16 39.84 10.06
CA ASN A 494 -1.95 38.89 10.84
C ASN A 494 -2.60 39.58 12.06
N ASN A 495 -3.86 39.99 11.93
CA ASN A 495 -4.66 40.61 13.00
C ASN A 495 -6.01 39.91 13.24
N GLY A 496 -6.20 38.74 12.63
CA GLY A 496 -7.48 38.04 12.50
C GLY A 496 -7.62 36.80 13.38
N ARG A 497 -6.91 36.68 14.52
CA ARG A 497 -6.99 35.47 15.34
C ARG A 497 -8.43 35.06 15.69
N TYR A 498 -8.70 33.77 15.57
CA TYR A 498 -9.85 33.15 16.21
C TYR A 498 -9.53 32.92 17.69
N LEU A 499 -10.43 33.35 18.58
CA LEU A 499 -10.30 33.12 20.02
C LEU A 499 -10.48 31.63 20.37
N GLU A 500 -11.36 30.95 19.63
CA GLU A 500 -11.66 29.52 19.73
C GLU A 500 -12.40 29.06 18.47
N VAL A 501 -12.50 27.75 18.26
CA VAL A 501 -13.44 27.15 17.32
C VAL A 501 -14.73 26.84 18.08
N VAL A 502 -15.87 27.28 17.54
CA VAL A 502 -17.18 26.96 18.11
C VAL A 502 -17.41 25.46 18.00
N ALA A 503 -17.65 24.82 19.14
CA ALA A 503 -17.90 23.40 19.22
C ALA A 503 -19.12 23.00 18.38
N ASP A 504 -18.99 21.86 17.73
CA ASP A 504 -20.01 21.24 16.89
C ASP A 504 -21.38 21.13 17.57
N THR A 505 -22.46 21.19 16.78
CA THR A 505 -23.81 21.13 17.35
C THR A 505 -24.16 19.70 17.77
N LYS A 506 -24.98 19.57 18.81
CA LYS A 506 -25.46 18.29 19.33
C LYS A 506 -26.96 18.30 19.46
N PHE A 507 -27.58 17.27 18.90
CA PHE A 507 -29.01 17.06 18.89
C PHE A 507 -29.37 16.03 19.96
N SER A 508 -30.48 16.24 20.66
CA SER A 508 -31.00 15.27 21.63
C SER A 508 -31.48 13.95 21.03
N HIS A 509 -31.67 13.91 19.71
CA HIS A 509 -32.18 12.78 18.94
C HIS A 509 -31.38 12.70 17.63
N ASP A 510 -31.04 11.49 17.20
CA ASP A 510 -30.30 11.26 15.96
C ASP A 510 -31.24 11.12 14.74
N ARG A 511 -30.73 11.29 13.53
CA ARG A 511 -31.45 10.96 12.29
C ARG A 511 -31.94 9.53 12.31
N GLY A 512 -33.05 9.27 11.63
CA GLY A 512 -33.60 7.93 11.54
C GLY A 512 -35.11 7.87 11.57
N PHE A 513 -35.65 6.71 11.96
CA PHE A 513 -37.06 6.39 11.88
C PHE A 513 -37.78 6.55 13.22
N TYR A 514 -38.89 7.28 13.21
CA TYR A 514 -39.68 7.61 14.40
C TYR A 514 -41.16 7.30 14.20
N THR A 515 -41.84 6.99 15.31
CA THR A 515 -43.27 6.66 15.32
C THR A 515 -44.10 7.55 16.25
N ALA A 516 -43.45 8.30 17.14
CA ALA A 516 -44.08 9.23 18.06
C ALA A 516 -43.42 10.61 17.93
N SER A 517 -44.20 11.67 18.13
CA SER A 517 -43.69 13.05 18.14
C SER A 517 -42.79 13.30 19.36
N PHE A 518 -41.78 14.15 19.20
CA PHE A 518 -40.84 14.53 20.25
C PHE A 518 -40.37 15.97 20.07
N GLU A 519 -39.59 16.48 21.02
CA GLU A 519 -38.92 17.78 20.91
C GLU A 519 -37.41 17.57 20.81
N VAL A 520 -36.77 18.30 19.90
CA VAL A 520 -35.33 18.26 19.68
C VAL A 520 -34.69 19.44 20.39
N THR A 521 -33.82 19.14 21.35
CA THR A 521 -32.90 20.13 21.93
C THR A 521 -31.61 20.16 21.11
N ILE A 522 -31.16 21.36 20.74
CA ILE A 522 -29.88 21.60 20.07
C ILE A 522 -28.95 22.30 21.06
N THR A 523 -27.72 21.81 21.21
CA THR A 523 -26.72 22.37 22.11
C THR A 523 -25.37 22.52 21.41
N THR A 524 -24.50 23.39 21.95
CA THR A 524 -23.08 23.46 21.62
C THR A 524 -22.32 23.61 22.94
N LYS A 525 -21.10 23.06 23.01
CA LYS A 525 -20.25 23.18 24.21
C LYS A 525 -19.68 24.59 24.38
N THR A 526 -19.63 25.40 23.33
CA THR A 526 -19.07 26.75 23.39
C THR A 526 -20.03 27.71 24.08
N ALA A 527 -19.69 28.11 25.30
CA ALA A 527 -20.51 29.00 26.10
C ALA A 527 -20.69 30.37 25.41
N GLY A 528 -21.95 30.82 25.33
CA GLY A 528 -22.32 32.09 24.70
C GLY A 528 -22.40 32.07 23.18
N ALA A 529 -22.20 30.92 22.52
CA ALA A 529 -22.46 30.79 21.09
C ALA A 529 -23.97 30.85 20.78
N VAL A 530 -24.30 31.41 19.63
CA VAL A 530 -25.66 31.49 19.10
C VAL A 530 -25.87 30.35 18.12
N ILE A 531 -26.92 29.56 18.33
CA ILE A 531 -27.32 28.48 17.41
C ILE A 531 -28.40 29.01 16.45
N LYS A 532 -28.23 28.71 15.17
CA LYS A 532 -29.17 28.95 14.07
C LYS A 532 -29.65 27.61 13.51
N TYR A 533 -30.92 27.53 13.13
CA TYR A 533 -31.47 26.33 12.52
C TYR A 533 -32.50 26.62 11.42
N THR A 534 -32.69 25.65 10.53
CA THR A 534 -33.66 25.70 9.42
C THR A 534 -34.40 24.37 9.31
N THR A 535 -35.63 24.40 8.80
CA THR A 535 -36.46 23.21 8.57
C THR A 535 -36.98 23.11 7.13
N ASP A 536 -36.55 24.02 6.26
CA ASP A 536 -36.93 24.11 4.85
C ASP A 536 -35.81 23.63 3.90
N GLY A 537 -34.75 23.04 4.48
CA GLY A 537 -33.58 22.55 3.78
C GLY A 537 -32.52 23.62 3.48
N SER A 538 -32.78 24.91 3.71
CA SER A 538 -31.82 25.99 3.49
C SER A 538 -30.60 25.89 4.42
N THR A 539 -29.42 26.31 3.98
CA THR A 539 -28.21 26.30 4.82
C THR A 539 -28.31 27.40 5.91
N PRO A 540 -28.33 27.05 7.21
CA PRO A 540 -28.28 28.04 8.28
C PRO A 540 -26.93 28.76 8.31
N GLY A 541 -26.93 30.01 8.73
CA GLY A 541 -25.72 30.83 8.87
C GLY A 541 -25.98 32.01 9.79
N GLU A 542 -24.98 32.87 10.04
CA GLU A 542 -25.13 33.97 11.02
C GLU A 542 -26.36 34.86 10.77
N ARG A 543 -26.70 35.07 9.49
CA ARG A 543 -27.84 35.89 9.04
C ARG A 543 -29.01 35.08 8.48
N THR A 544 -28.89 33.76 8.42
CA THR A 544 -29.84 32.87 7.74
C THR A 544 -30.38 31.82 8.71
N GLY A 545 -31.70 31.65 8.75
CA GLY A 545 -32.35 30.69 9.65
C GLY A 545 -32.80 31.28 11.00
N ASN A 546 -33.54 30.45 11.74
CA ASN A 546 -34.14 30.80 13.01
C ASN A 546 -33.11 30.74 14.13
N THR A 547 -33.13 31.71 15.05
CA THR A 547 -32.34 31.63 16.29
C THR A 547 -32.96 30.58 17.21
N TYR A 548 -32.16 29.63 17.66
CA TYR A 548 -32.60 28.60 18.61
C TYR A 548 -32.79 29.20 20.01
N THR A 549 -34.03 29.18 20.51
CA THR A 549 -34.40 29.71 21.84
C THR A 549 -35.18 28.72 22.70
N ALA A 550 -35.72 27.66 22.10
CA ALA A 550 -36.48 26.59 22.75
C ALA A 550 -36.38 25.31 21.91
N PRO A 551 -36.65 24.12 22.50
CA PRO A 551 -36.68 22.86 21.76
C PRO A 551 -37.59 22.90 20.52
N VAL A 552 -37.16 22.26 19.43
CA VAL A 552 -37.88 22.23 18.15
C VAL A 552 -38.83 21.04 18.13
N PRO A 553 -40.17 21.23 18.02
CA PRO A 553 -41.11 20.13 17.97
C PRO A 553 -41.03 19.39 16.62
N ILE A 554 -40.87 18.07 16.68
CA ILE A 554 -40.85 17.15 15.54
C ILE A 554 -42.06 16.22 15.65
N ALA A 555 -43.06 16.46 14.81
CA ALA A 555 -44.31 15.68 14.80
C ALA A 555 -44.51 14.88 13.51
N THR A 556 -43.76 15.21 12.46
CA THR A 556 -43.82 14.59 11.14
C THR A 556 -42.44 14.48 10.55
N THR A 557 -42.31 13.81 9.40
CA THR A 557 -41.02 13.80 8.66
C THR A 557 -40.48 15.22 8.49
N THR A 558 -39.27 15.47 9.01
CA THR A 558 -38.68 16.82 9.09
C THR A 558 -37.18 16.73 8.89
N CYS A 559 -36.64 17.55 7.99
CA CYS A 559 -35.21 17.79 7.87
C CYS A 559 -34.84 19.01 8.71
N LEU A 560 -33.98 18.84 9.72
CA LEU A 560 -33.54 19.90 10.61
C LEU A 560 -32.04 20.13 10.42
N ARG A 561 -31.64 21.36 10.11
CA ARG A 561 -30.24 21.75 9.95
C ARG A 561 -29.84 22.75 11.02
N ALA A 562 -28.64 22.67 11.57
CA ALA A 562 -28.16 23.60 12.59
C ALA A 562 -26.72 24.05 12.36
N TYR A 563 -26.39 25.23 12.89
CA TYR A 563 -25.10 25.92 12.80
C TYR A 563 -24.93 26.79 14.05
N ALA A 564 -23.73 26.83 14.62
CA ALA A 564 -23.42 27.66 15.78
C ALA A 564 -22.29 28.65 15.47
N PHE A 565 -22.42 29.88 15.95
CA PHE A 565 -21.40 30.91 15.80
C PHE A 565 -21.25 31.79 17.03
N LYS A 566 -20.10 32.43 17.17
CA LYS A 566 -19.79 33.39 18.23
C LYS A 566 -18.80 34.41 17.68
N ALA A 567 -19.04 35.70 17.96
CA ALA A 567 -18.18 36.77 17.46
C ALA A 567 -16.71 36.54 17.88
N GLY A 568 -15.78 36.70 16.94
CA GLY A 568 -14.34 36.47 17.15
C GLY A 568 -13.94 34.98 17.24
N CYS A 569 -14.86 34.05 17.01
CA CYS A 569 -14.61 32.61 17.00
C CYS A 569 -14.90 32.03 15.62
N LYS A 570 -14.22 30.94 15.25
CA LYS A 570 -14.56 30.21 14.02
C LYS A 570 -15.92 29.51 14.22
N PRO A 571 -16.90 29.70 13.33
CA PRO A 571 -18.19 29.00 13.46
C PRO A 571 -18.09 27.48 13.31
N SER A 572 -19.11 26.76 13.78
CA SER A 572 -19.23 25.32 13.56
C SER A 572 -19.53 24.98 12.09
N ASN A 573 -19.34 23.72 11.72
CA ASN A 573 -19.96 23.14 10.52
C ASN A 573 -21.51 23.18 10.64
N VAL A 574 -22.15 22.87 9.51
CA VAL A 574 -23.60 22.69 9.43
C VAL A 574 -23.93 21.21 9.59
N ASP A 575 -24.64 20.87 10.66
CA ASP A 575 -25.16 19.53 10.88
C ASP A 575 -26.57 19.41 10.32
N THR A 576 -26.90 18.23 9.79
CA THR A 576 -28.26 17.90 9.34
C THR A 576 -28.75 16.61 9.99
N GLN A 577 -30.02 16.62 10.39
CA GLN A 577 -30.75 15.47 10.91
C GLN A 577 -32.08 15.34 10.18
N THR A 578 -32.28 14.25 9.44
CA THR A 578 -33.60 13.88 8.90
C THR A 578 -34.30 12.89 9.83
N TYR A 579 -35.44 13.30 10.38
CA TYR A 579 -36.34 12.46 11.18
C TYR A 579 -37.47 11.96 10.28
N ILE A 580 -37.63 10.64 10.12
CA ILE A 580 -38.55 10.03 9.16
C ILE A 580 -39.73 9.35 9.88
N PHE A 581 -40.95 9.77 9.56
CA PHE A 581 -42.20 9.19 10.05
C PHE A 581 -42.89 8.41 8.93
N LEU A 582 -42.75 7.08 8.94
CA LEU A 582 -43.24 6.23 7.85
C LEU A 582 -44.77 6.26 7.67
N ALA A 583 -45.52 6.58 8.73
CA ALA A 583 -46.96 6.81 8.64
C ALA A 583 -47.31 8.09 7.85
N ASP A 584 -46.41 9.09 7.83
CA ASP A 584 -46.57 10.29 7.02
C ASP A 584 -46.11 10.04 5.59
N VAL A 585 -45.02 9.29 5.41
CA VAL A 585 -44.55 8.84 4.08
C VAL A 585 -45.64 8.07 3.36
N ALA A 586 -46.33 7.15 4.03
CA ALA A 586 -47.45 6.39 3.47
C ALA A 586 -48.63 7.26 2.98
N ARG A 587 -48.73 8.50 3.47
CA ARG A 587 -49.79 9.48 3.12
C ARG A 587 -49.24 10.69 2.37
N GLN A 588 -47.98 10.63 1.92
CA GLN A 588 -47.30 11.74 1.27
C GLN A 588 -48.13 12.22 0.08
N ALA A 589 -48.30 13.55 0.02
CA ALA A 589 -48.97 14.23 -1.09
C ALA A 589 -50.34 13.61 -1.46
N THR A 590 -51.07 13.08 -0.47
CA THR A 590 -52.38 12.44 -0.68
C THR A 590 -53.48 13.20 0.05
N ASN A 591 -54.59 13.48 -0.65
CA ASN A 591 -55.80 13.99 -0.02
C ASN A 591 -56.42 12.89 0.86
N PRO A 592 -56.61 13.12 2.18
CA PRO A 592 -57.06 12.07 3.10
C PRO A 592 -58.53 11.64 2.87
N THR A 593 -59.32 12.43 2.13
CA THR A 593 -60.72 12.14 1.84
C THR A 593 -60.91 11.44 0.50
N THR A 594 -60.21 11.90 -0.54
CA THR A 594 -60.42 11.42 -1.91
C THR A 594 -59.34 10.45 -2.39
N GLY A 595 -58.21 10.35 -1.71
CA GLY A 595 -57.05 9.60 -2.17
C GLY A 595 -56.30 10.24 -3.34
N ALA A 596 -56.72 11.42 -3.80
CA ALA A 596 -56.09 12.09 -4.95
C ALA A 596 -54.77 12.77 -4.56
N GLN A 597 -53.83 12.83 -5.51
CA GLN A 597 -52.60 13.59 -5.37
C GLN A 597 -52.84 15.07 -5.01
N VAL A 598 -52.01 15.62 -4.14
CA VAL A 598 -51.90 17.05 -3.84
C VAL A 598 -50.45 17.52 -3.98
N VAL A 599 -50.24 18.78 -4.36
CA VAL A 599 -48.89 19.36 -4.46
C VAL A 599 -48.40 19.75 -3.06
N PRO A 600 -47.26 19.25 -2.58
CA PRO A 600 -46.68 19.68 -1.32
C PRO A 600 -46.42 21.19 -1.30
N SER A 601 -46.57 21.82 -0.13
CA SER A 601 -46.45 23.28 0.00
C SER A 601 -45.11 23.77 -0.52
N GLY A 602 -45.15 24.75 -1.43
CA GLY A 602 -43.97 25.37 -2.02
C GLY A 602 -43.33 24.59 -3.18
N TYR A 603 -43.77 23.37 -3.49
CA TYR A 603 -43.26 22.63 -4.65
C TYR A 603 -44.02 23.03 -5.93
N PRO A 604 -43.39 22.94 -7.11
CA PRO A 604 -44.04 23.29 -8.36
C PRO A 604 -45.10 22.24 -8.73
N ALA A 605 -46.28 22.69 -9.16
CA ALA A 605 -47.36 21.83 -9.63
C ALA A 605 -47.05 21.14 -10.98
N THR A 606 -46.13 21.72 -11.76
CA THR A 606 -45.69 21.19 -13.05
C THR A 606 -44.18 21.19 -13.12
N TRP A 607 -43.58 20.15 -13.69
CA TRP A 607 -42.17 20.12 -14.02
C TRP A 607 -41.96 20.53 -15.47
N PRO A 608 -40.90 21.31 -15.78
CA PRO A 608 -40.49 21.56 -17.15
C PRO A 608 -40.28 20.23 -17.86
N GLY A 609 -40.93 20.05 -19.00
CA GLY A 609 -40.66 18.93 -19.88
C GLY A 609 -39.32 19.10 -20.57
N GLY A 610 -38.83 18.01 -21.18
CA GLY A 610 -37.63 18.08 -21.99
C GLY A 610 -37.84 18.65 -23.38
N THR A 611 -36.83 18.59 -24.23
CA THR A 611 -36.94 18.94 -25.65
C THR A 611 -38.00 18.13 -26.42
N SER A 612 -38.34 16.94 -25.92
CA SER A 612 -39.29 15.98 -26.52
C SER A 612 -40.60 15.83 -25.74
N THR A 613 -40.75 16.45 -24.58
CA THR A 613 -41.97 16.39 -23.77
C THR A 613 -42.41 17.80 -23.37
N GLY A 614 -43.71 18.11 -23.48
CA GLY A 614 -44.26 19.33 -22.87
C GLY A 614 -44.14 19.29 -21.34
N ALA A 615 -44.44 20.39 -20.66
CA ALA A 615 -44.50 20.39 -19.19
C ALA A 615 -45.39 19.26 -18.68
N VAL A 616 -44.92 18.55 -17.65
CA VAL A 616 -45.62 17.39 -17.07
C VAL A 616 -46.14 17.75 -15.68
N THR A 617 -47.24 17.13 -15.26
CA THR A 617 -47.75 17.27 -13.89
C THR A 617 -46.71 16.73 -12.91
N GLY A 618 -46.39 17.52 -11.88
CA GLY A 618 -45.48 17.08 -10.83
C GLY A 618 -46.12 15.97 -10.00
N ASP A 619 -45.52 14.79 -10.05
CA ASP A 619 -45.95 13.64 -9.27
C ASP A 619 -45.17 13.61 -7.95
N TYR A 620 -45.87 13.74 -6.82
CA TYR A 620 -45.31 13.67 -5.47
C TYR A 620 -45.96 12.59 -4.61
N GLN A 621 -47.03 11.98 -5.10
CA GLN A 621 -47.88 11.07 -4.32
C GLN A 621 -47.14 9.77 -4.00
N VAL A 622 -47.40 9.26 -2.80
CA VAL A 622 -47.21 7.84 -2.50
C VAL A 622 -48.59 7.20 -2.61
N ASP A 623 -48.74 6.31 -3.59
CA ASP A 623 -49.99 5.74 -4.06
C ASP A 623 -50.75 5.01 -2.93
N PRO A 624 -51.93 5.52 -2.53
CA PRO A 624 -52.75 4.89 -1.51
C PRO A 624 -53.27 3.51 -1.94
N ASP A 625 -53.27 3.15 -3.22
CA ASP A 625 -53.63 1.79 -3.65
C ASP A 625 -52.65 0.74 -3.15
N ILE A 626 -51.39 1.15 -2.90
CA ILE A 626 -50.34 0.31 -2.32
C ILE A 626 -50.29 0.47 -0.79
N THR A 627 -50.37 1.70 -0.28
CA THR A 627 -50.07 2.00 1.13
C THR A 627 -51.30 2.06 2.05
N SER A 628 -52.51 2.17 1.52
CA SER A 628 -53.74 2.24 2.31
C SER A 628 -54.37 0.85 2.48
N PRO A 629 -54.90 0.53 3.67
CA PRO A 629 -55.73 -0.67 3.85
C PRO A 629 -56.97 -0.70 2.94
N ALA A 630 -57.45 0.47 2.51
CA ALA A 630 -58.59 0.62 1.59
C ALA A 630 -58.18 0.64 0.10
N GLY A 631 -56.89 0.46 -0.20
CA GLY A 631 -56.35 0.48 -1.57
C GLY A 631 -56.73 -0.73 -2.42
N LEU A 632 -56.54 -0.62 -3.74
CA LEU A 632 -56.90 -1.67 -4.71
C LEU A 632 -56.27 -3.05 -4.43
N TYR A 633 -55.11 -3.11 -3.78
CA TYR A 633 -54.39 -4.37 -3.52
C TYR A 633 -54.71 -4.99 -2.15
N GLY A 634 -55.89 -4.69 -1.58
CA GLY A 634 -56.49 -5.46 -0.49
C GLY A 634 -55.62 -5.55 0.77
N SER A 635 -54.90 -4.47 1.11
CA SER A 635 -53.95 -4.38 2.23
C SER A 635 -52.68 -5.25 2.15
N ILE A 636 -52.43 -5.97 1.05
CA ILE A 636 -51.29 -6.91 0.94
C ILE A 636 -49.94 -6.20 1.19
N TYR A 637 -49.79 -4.98 0.69
CA TYR A 637 -48.56 -4.18 0.84
C TYR A 637 -48.67 -3.14 1.95
N ALA A 638 -49.86 -2.57 2.19
CA ALA A 638 -50.09 -1.57 3.23
C ALA A 638 -49.64 -2.04 4.63
N ALA A 639 -49.88 -3.31 4.96
CA ALA A 639 -49.53 -3.86 6.27
C ALA A 639 -48.01 -3.97 6.52
N THR A 640 -47.20 -4.05 5.45
CA THR A 640 -45.75 -4.24 5.53
C THR A 640 -44.96 -3.05 5.02
N PHE A 641 -45.61 -2.01 4.50
CA PHE A 641 -44.97 -0.89 3.83
C PHE A 641 -43.86 -0.24 4.66
N ALA A 642 -44.10 -0.04 5.95
CA ALA A 642 -43.10 0.54 6.86
C ALA A 642 -41.86 -0.36 7.00
N ASP A 643 -42.03 -1.69 7.05
CA ASP A 643 -40.92 -2.63 7.13
C ASP A 643 -40.22 -2.77 5.77
N ASP A 644 -40.97 -2.67 4.67
CA ASP A 644 -40.45 -2.74 3.31
C ASP A 644 -39.50 -1.58 3.00
N LEU A 645 -39.85 -0.36 3.44
CA LEU A 645 -38.99 0.82 3.33
C LEU A 645 -37.71 0.75 4.20
N LYS A 646 -37.61 -0.24 5.08
CA LYS A 646 -36.43 -0.49 5.92
C LYS A 646 -35.58 -1.66 5.43
N ARG A 647 -35.88 -2.23 4.25
CA ARG A 647 -35.16 -3.40 3.74
C ARG A 647 -33.82 -3.07 3.11
N VAL A 648 -33.64 -1.81 2.74
CA VAL A 648 -32.41 -1.24 2.22
C VAL A 648 -32.12 0.06 2.97
N PRO A 649 -30.87 0.56 2.92
CA PRO A 649 -30.54 1.85 3.50
C PRO A 649 -31.37 2.99 2.94
N THR A 650 -31.38 4.11 3.65
CA THR A 650 -31.99 5.36 3.22
C THR A 650 -30.91 6.40 2.94
N ILE A 651 -31.04 7.09 1.80
CA ILE A 651 -30.31 8.31 1.49
C ILE A 651 -31.24 9.51 1.64
N SER A 652 -30.92 10.46 2.51
CA SER A 652 -31.62 11.75 2.58
C SER A 652 -30.77 12.84 1.95
N LEU A 653 -31.32 13.53 0.96
CA LEU A 653 -30.71 14.67 0.30
C LEU A 653 -31.41 15.95 0.76
N VAL A 654 -30.66 16.85 1.40
CA VAL A 654 -31.21 18.08 1.98
C VAL A 654 -30.49 19.32 1.44
N MET A 655 -31.24 20.19 0.78
CA MET A 655 -30.78 21.52 0.32
C MET A 655 -31.95 22.49 0.24
N HIS A 656 -31.69 23.77 -0.05
CA HIS A 656 -32.78 24.72 -0.26
C HIS A 656 -33.68 24.20 -1.39
N LYS A 657 -34.99 24.14 -1.16
CA LYS A 657 -35.95 23.57 -2.13
C LYS A 657 -35.82 24.18 -3.54
N ASP A 658 -35.56 25.48 -3.64
CA ASP A 658 -35.39 26.14 -4.94
C ASP A 658 -34.11 25.71 -5.71
N ASP A 659 -33.11 25.15 -5.02
CA ASP A 659 -31.93 24.55 -5.66
C ASP A 659 -32.24 23.21 -6.32
N PHE A 660 -33.33 22.55 -5.92
CA PHE A 660 -33.87 21.39 -6.64
C PHE A 660 -34.94 21.79 -7.66
N PHE A 661 -35.94 22.57 -7.24
CA PHE A 661 -37.22 22.73 -7.94
C PHE A 661 -37.55 24.17 -8.35
N GLY A 662 -36.69 25.13 -8.03
CA GLY A 662 -36.89 26.55 -8.36
C GLY A 662 -36.48 26.89 -9.80
N PRO A 663 -36.50 28.18 -10.18
CA PRO A 663 -36.06 28.64 -11.49
C PRO A 663 -34.60 28.28 -11.83
N SER A 664 -33.76 28.12 -10.81
CA SER A 664 -32.36 27.68 -10.92
C SER A 664 -32.14 26.26 -10.40
N GLY A 665 -33.22 25.51 -10.20
CA GLY A 665 -33.22 24.19 -9.59
C GLY A 665 -32.70 23.10 -10.52
N ILE A 666 -31.71 22.32 -10.07
CA ILE A 666 -31.02 21.34 -10.93
C ILE A 666 -31.91 20.16 -11.32
N TYR A 667 -32.89 19.78 -10.50
CA TYR A 667 -33.76 18.65 -10.80
C TYR A 667 -34.74 18.99 -11.95
N VAL A 668 -35.33 20.19 -11.92
CA VAL A 668 -36.39 20.56 -12.86
C VAL A 668 -35.88 21.23 -14.15
N ASN A 669 -34.65 21.78 -14.15
CA ASN A 669 -34.12 22.53 -15.30
C ASN A 669 -33.07 21.73 -16.07
N GLN A 670 -33.47 21.13 -17.20
CA GLN A 670 -32.57 20.33 -18.05
C GLN A 670 -31.36 21.10 -18.59
N SER A 671 -31.44 22.43 -18.75
CA SER A 671 -30.33 23.25 -19.23
C SER A 671 -29.21 23.42 -18.20
N LEU A 672 -29.45 23.01 -16.95
CA LEU A 672 -28.47 23.04 -15.86
C LEU A 672 -27.77 21.68 -15.70
N ASP A 673 -27.71 20.89 -16.77
CA ASP A 673 -26.91 19.67 -16.79
C ASP A 673 -25.44 19.96 -16.42
N GLY A 674 -24.88 19.09 -15.58
CA GLY A 674 -23.55 19.27 -14.99
C GLY A 674 -23.43 20.40 -13.96
N THR A 675 -24.47 21.22 -13.77
CA THR A 675 -24.48 22.25 -12.72
C THR A 675 -24.62 21.60 -11.35
N GLU A 676 -23.89 22.14 -10.38
CA GLU A 676 -23.84 21.61 -9.02
C GLU A 676 -24.56 22.52 -8.02
N ARG A 677 -25.08 21.91 -6.94
CA ARG A 677 -25.62 22.60 -5.78
C ARG A 677 -25.09 21.96 -4.51
N VAL A 678 -24.92 22.78 -3.47
CA VAL A 678 -24.53 22.28 -2.15
C VAL A 678 -25.67 21.46 -1.56
N CYS A 679 -25.38 20.23 -1.17
CA CYS A 679 -26.33 19.29 -0.61
C CYS A 679 -25.79 18.70 0.68
N SER A 680 -26.64 18.52 1.69
CA SER A 680 -26.37 17.58 2.76
C SER A 680 -26.82 16.19 2.32
N PHE A 681 -25.93 15.22 2.45
CA PHE A 681 -26.15 13.80 2.17
C PHE A 681 -26.12 13.05 3.49
N GLU A 682 -27.20 12.35 3.81
CA GLU A 682 -27.29 11.46 4.96
C GLU A 682 -27.48 10.02 4.49
N TYR A 683 -26.70 9.10 5.06
CA TYR A 683 -26.91 7.66 4.97
C TYR A 683 -27.52 7.18 6.29
N ILE A 684 -28.58 6.38 6.21
CA ILE A 684 -29.31 5.86 7.36
C ILE A 684 -29.61 4.38 7.09
N ASP A 685 -28.88 3.46 7.73
CA ASP A 685 -29.19 2.04 7.66
C ASP A 685 -30.11 1.61 8.81
N PRO A 686 -31.33 1.14 8.50
CA PRO A 686 -32.26 0.67 9.53
C PRO A 686 -31.86 -0.65 10.22
N ASN A 687 -30.93 -1.43 9.65
CA ASN A 687 -30.63 -2.79 10.13
C ASN A 687 -29.54 -2.84 11.19
N ASP A 688 -28.45 -2.10 11.02
CA ASP A 688 -27.30 -2.04 11.94
C ASP A 688 -27.19 -0.70 12.68
N GLN A 689 -28.06 0.27 12.36
CA GLN A 689 -28.07 1.63 12.89
C GLN A 689 -26.86 2.48 12.46
N ASP A 690 -26.08 2.03 11.48
CA ASP A 690 -25.03 2.86 10.91
C ASP A 690 -25.65 4.05 10.18
N SER A 691 -25.20 5.25 10.56
CA SER A 691 -25.66 6.47 9.93
C SER A 691 -24.58 7.55 9.97
N PHE A 692 -24.53 8.36 8.93
CA PHE A 692 -23.64 9.52 8.89
C PHE A 692 -24.28 10.65 8.10
N GLN A 693 -23.70 11.83 8.24
CA GLN A 693 -24.01 12.98 7.43
C GLN A 693 -22.72 13.61 6.93
N ILE A 694 -22.76 14.01 5.68
CA ILE A 694 -21.67 14.69 5.00
C ILE A 694 -22.29 15.72 4.06
N ASN A 695 -21.60 16.82 3.77
CA ASN A 695 -22.02 17.70 2.69
C ASN A 695 -21.30 17.33 1.41
N CYS A 696 -21.94 17.54 0.27
CA CYS A 696 -21.39 17.24 -1.04
C CYS A 696 -21.89 18.25 -2.09
N ALA A 697 -21.23 18.26 -3.24
CA ALA A 697 -21.78 18.86 -4.45
C ALA A 697 -22.74 17.85 -5.10
N LEU A 698 -24.00 18.23 -5.32
CA LEU A 698 -24.97 17.40 -6.02
C LEU A 698 -25.16 17.93 -7.45
N ALA A 699 -24.99 17.05 -8.42
CA ALA A 699 -25.35 17.31 -9.82
C ALA A 699 -26.42 16.33 -10.29
N MET A 700 -27.09 16.66 -11.40
CA MET A 700 -27.86 15.66 -12.14
C MET A 700 -26.95 14.79 -13.00
N GLN A 701 -27.30 13.52 -13.15
CA GLN A 701 -26.55 12.55 -13.96
C GLN A 701 -27.22 12.37 -15.32
N GLY A 702 -26.42 12.46 -16.39
CA GLY A 702 -26.84 12.02 -17.72
C GLY A 702 -26.87 13.09 -18.82
N GLY A 703 -26.08 14.17 -18.76
CA GLY A 703 -25.41 14.74 -19.93
C GLY A 703 -26.27 15.17 -21.14
N VAL A 704 -26.88 16.37 -21.16
CA VAL A 704 -27.54 16.98 -22.34
C VAL A 704 -26.53 17.23 -23.48
N THR A 705 -25.28 17.57 -23.15
CA THR A 705 -24.20 17.76 -24.13
C THR A 705 -23.22 16.59 -24.04
N GLY A 706 -23.33 15.62 -24.95
CA GLY A 706 -22.45 14.44 -24.98
C GLY A 706 -23.13 13.09 -24.73
N GLY A 707 -24.46 13.00 -24.81
CA GLY A 707 -25.14 11.75 -25.17
C GLY A 707 -26.02 11.07 -24.12
N GLY A 708 -26.39 11.72 -23.02
CA GLY A 708 -27.40 11.18 -22.11
C GLY A 708 -28.73 11.93 -22.21
N THR A 709 -29.83 11.20 -22.04
CA THR A 709 -31.18 11.66 -22.35
C THR A 709 -32.07 11.83 -21.11
N SER A 710 -31.53 11.59 -19.92
CA SER A 710 -32.28 11.49 -18.66
C SER A 710 -33.02 12.77 -18.29
N LEU A 711 -32.34 13.92 -18.34
CA LEU A 711 -32.88 15.23 -17.92
C LEU A 711 -34.07 15.72 -18.76
N SER A 712 -34.23 15.17 -19.97
CA SER A 712 -35.30 15.53 -20.89
C SER A 712 -36.63 14.79 -20.63
N ARG A 713 -36.71 13.99 -19.57
CA ARG A 713 -37.96 13.41 -19.02
C ARG A 713 -38.82 12.56 -19.95
N TRP A 714 -38.36 12.24 -21.16
CA TRP A 714 -39.13 11.43 -22.11
C TRP A 714 -39.05 9.93 -21.81
N LYS A 715 -37.98 9.46 -21.15
CA LYS A 715 -37.91 8.10 -20.63
C LYS A 715 -38.67 7.98 -19.31
N THR A 716 -38.36 8.84 -18.36
CA THR A 716 -38.85 8.77 -16.97
C THR A 716 -38.94 10.17 -16.35
N TYR A 717 -39.82 10.36 -15.37
CA TYR A 717 -39.90 11.60 -14.59
C TYR A 717 -39.01 11.59 -13.33
N LYS A 718 -38.51 10.41 -12.97
CA LYS A 718 -37.54 10.19 -11.91
C LYS A 718 -36.12 10.28 -12.50
N LEU A 719 -35.30 11.18 -12.00
CA LEU A 719 -34.00 11.50 -12.59
C LEU A 719 -32.85 10.98 -11.74
N SER A 720 -31.79 10.53 -12.41
CA SER A 720 -30.54 10.10 -11.78
C SER A 720 -29.76 11.32 -11.27
N MET A 721 -29.14 11.19 -10.10
CA MET A 721 -28.37 12.24 -9.43
C MET A 721 -26.96 11.75 -9.14
N ARG A 722 -26.03 12.67 -8.89
CA ARG A 722 -24.62 12.36 -8.65
C ARG A 722 -24.05 13.22 -7.51
N PRO A 723 -24.10 12.73 -6.26
CA PRO A 723 -23.30 13.26 -5.17
C PRO A 723 -21.80 13.16 -5.48
N ARG A 724 -21.09 14.29 -5.37
CA ARG A 724 -19.64 14.41 -5.52
C ARG A 724 -19.09 14.98 -4.22
N PHE A 725 -18.25 14.20 -3.54
CA PHE A 725 -17.66 14.57 -2.26
C PHE A 725 -16.41 15.38 -2.56
N LYS A 726 -16.56 16.70 -2.53
CA LYS A 726 -15.50 17.66 -2.77
C LYS A 726 -15.78 18.95 -2.01
N PRO A 727 -14.75 19.72 -1.61
CA PRO A 727 -14.92 20.92 -0.80
C PRO A 727 -15.62 22.05 -1.54
N LEU A 728 -15.59 22.03 -2.87
CA LEU A 728 -16.15 23.07 -3.74
C LEU A 728 -17.06 22.47 -4.82
N THR A 729 -18.16 23.15 -5.11
CA THR A 729 -18.84 22.99 -6.39
C THR A 729 -17.99 23.54 -7.54
N ASP A 730 -18.35 23.20 -8.79
CA ASP A 730 -17.65 23.66 -10.00
C ASP A 730 -17.74 25.19 -10.18
N ASP A 731 -18.72 25.86 -9.55
CA ASP A 731 -18.84 27.32 -9.47
C ASP A 731 -18.15 27.93 -8.23
N LEU A 732 -17.28 27.15 -7.57
CA LEU A 732 -16.50 27.53 -6.40
C LEU A 732 -17.34 27.85 -5.16
N THR A 733 -18.57 27.36 -5.06
CA THR A 733 -19.37 27.46 -3.83
C THR A 733 -18.87 26.43 -2.80
N PRO A 734 -18.62 26.81 -1.54
CA PRO A 734 -18.14 25.87 -0.54
C PRO A 734 -19.26 24.91 -0.15
N THR A 735 -18.97 23.62 -0.23
CA THR A 735 -19.92 22.58 0.18
C THR A 735 -19.95 22.40 1.69
N GLY A 736 -18.85 22.74 2.37
CA GLY A 736 -18.62 22.38 3.77
C GLY A 736 -18.43 20.87 3.96
N GLY A 737 -18.16 20.14 2.86
CA GLY A 737 -17.89 18.70 2.82
C GLY A 737 -16.41 18.39 2.62
N PRO A 738 -15.98 17.15 2.89
CA PRO A 738 -14.61 16.71 2.68
C PRO A 738 -14.30 16.48 1.20
N THR A 739 -13.04 16.16 0.91
CA THR A 739 -12.53 15.78 -0.43
C THR A 739 -12.93 14.37 -0.85
N ARG A 740 -13.45 13.55 0.06
CA ARG A 740 -13.92 12.18 -0.15
C ARG A 740 -14.85 11.74 0.97
N MET A 741 -15.74 10.81 0.69
CA MET A 741 -16.55 10.13 1.71
C MET A 741 -15.81 8.88 2.18
N ASN A 742 -15.31 8.88 3.41
CA ASN A 742 -14.66 7.73 4.04
C ASN A 742 -15.71 6.85 4.74
N PHE A 743 -16.51 6.15 3.95
CA PHE A 743 -17.51 5.20 4.43
C PHE A 743 -17.72 4.08 3.43
N LYS A 744 -17.65 2.83 3.90
CA LYS A 744 -17.81 1.63 3.08
C LYS A 744 -19.29 1.39 2.76
N ILE A 745 -19.78 2.04 1.70
CA ILE A 745 -21.20 1.95 1.29
C ILE A 745 -21.52 0.68 0.51
N PHE A 746 -20.51 0.01 -0.06
CA PHE A 746 -20.64 -1.24 -0.81
C PHE A 746 -19.83 -2.35 -0.12
N GLU A 747 -20.52 -3.30 0.49
CA GLU A 747 -19.90 -4.37 1.28
C GLU A 747 -18.88 -5.20 0.47
N ASP A 748 -19.19 -5.47 -0.80
CA ASP A 748 -18.39 -6.26 -1.73
C ASP A 748 -17.29 -5.45 -2.44
N SER A 749 -17.24 -4.14 -2.28
CA SER A 749 -16.17 -3.31 -2.82
C SER A 749 -14.87 -3.49 -2.02
N PRO A 750 -13.70 -3.54 -2.69
CA PRO A 750 -12.40 -3.60 -2.00
C PRO A 750 -12.00 -2.25 -1.38
N ILE A 751 -12.72 -1.16 -1.69
CA ILE A 751 -12.45 0.20 -1.19
C ILE A 751 -13.51 0.63 -0.18
N ASP A 752 -13.13 1.55 0.71
CA ASP A 752 -13.94 2.11 1.79
C ASP A 752 -14.10 3.63 1.73
N SER A 753 -13.53 4.26 0.69
CA SER A 753 -13.65 5.70 0.43
C SER A 753 -14.12 5.97 -0.98
N HIS A 754 -14.95 7.00 -1.18
CA HIS A 754 -15.49 7.34 -2.49
C HIS A 754 -15.50 8.85 -2.74
N ASN A 755 -15.04 9.27 -3.92
CA ASN A 755 -15.15 10.66 -4.38
C ASN A 755 -16.51 10.98 -5.02
N THR A 756 -17.16 9.99 -5.62
CA THR A 756 -18.44 10.17 -6.31
C THR A 756 -19.26 8.90 -6.23
N ILE A 757 -20.55 9.07 -5.94
CA ILE A 757 -21.55 8.01 -6.03
C ILE A 757 -22.60 8.44 -7.04
N VAL A 758 -23.15 7.50 -7.78
CA VAL A 758 -24.30 7.73 -8.66
C VAL A 758 -25.55 7.20 -7.98
N LEU A 759 -26.57 8.03 -7.89
CA LEU A 759 -27.93 7.64 -7.55
C LEU A 759 -28.68 7.46 -8.86
N ASP A 760 -28.74 6.24 -9.37
CA ASP A 760 -29.42 5.94 -10.63
C ASP A 760 -30.92 5.68 -10.42
N ALA A 761 -31.74 6.40 -11.21
CA ALA A 761 -33.18 6.25 -11.23
C ALA A 761 -33.67 5.03 -12.01
N VAL A 762 -32.78 4.30 -12.70
CA VAL A 762 -33.09 3.15 -13.57
C VAL A 762 -34.03 3.57 -14.72
N LEU A 763 -33.43 4.01 -15.82
CA LEU A 763 -34.16 4.68 -16.89
C LEU A 763 -34.87 3.71 -17.84
N ASN A 764 -34.28 2.55 -18.11
CA ASN A 764 -34.84 1.51 -18.98
C ASN A 764 -35.19 0.25 -18.17
N HIS A 765 -36.09 -0.57 -18.70
CA HIS A 765 -36.70 -1.70 -17.97
C HIS A 765 -37.16 -1.31 -16.55
N SER A 766 -37.89 -0.20 -16.47
CA SER A 766 -38.51 0.34 -15.26
C SER A 766 -39.98 0.64 -15.52
N TRP A 767 -40.78 0.69 -14.45
CA TRP A 767 -42.21 1.01 -14.54
C TRP A 767 -42.50 2.43 -15.03
N LEU A 768 -41.49 3.30 -14.97
CA LEU A 768 -41.58 4.68 -15.42
C LEU A 768 -41.31 4.84 -16.92
N HIS A 769 -40.84 3.81 -17.61
CA HIS A 769 -40.54 3.92 -19.04
C HIS A 769 -41.82 4.15 -19.87
N THR A 770 -41.73 4.93 -20.96
CA THR A 770 -42.90 5.24 -21.82
C THR A 770 -43.36 4.05 -22.68
N GLU A 771 -42.48 3.11 -22.99
CA GLU A 771 -42.79 1.88 -23.72
C GLU A 771 -43.32 0.77 -22.81
N GLN A 772 -44.45 0.16 -23.18
CA GLN A 772 -45.09 -0.89 -22.39
C GLN A 772 -44.20 -2.12 -22.18
N GLY A 773 -43.51 -2.61 -23.22
CA GLY A 773 -42.68 -3.81 -23.12
C GLY A 773 -41.57 -3.70 -22.08
N GLN A 774 -41.00 -2.51 -21.91
CA GLN A 774 -39.99 -2.26 -20.89
C GLN A 774 -40.57 -2.23 -19.47
N ARG A 775 -41.78 -1.68 -19.29
CA ARG A 775 -42.47 -1.70 -18.00
C ARG A 775 -42.85 -3.12 -17.57
N ASP A 776 -43.40 -3.90 -18.50
CA ASP A 776 -43.81 -5.28 -18.25
C ASP A 776 -42.62 -6.21 -17.92
N THR A 777 -41.42 -5.85 -18.37
CA THR A 777 -40.18 -6.60 -18.16
C THR A 777 -39.21 -5.89 -17.22
N ALA A 778 -39.73 -5.08 -16.28
CA ALA A 778 -38.90 -4.29 -15.39
C ALA A 778 -38.03 -5.17 -14.46
N LYS A 779 -36.78 -4.75 -14.25
CA LYS A 779 -35.74 -5.55 -13.55
C LYS A 779 -35.11 -4.81 -12.37
N TYR A 780 -34.74 -3.54 -12.53
CA TYR A 780 -34.11 -2.70 -11.48
C TYR A 780 -32.75 -3.19 -10.92
N ILE A 781 -32.16 -4.25 -11.46
CA ILE A 781 -30.92 -4.88 -10.95
C ILE A 781 -29.91 -5.23 -12.05
N GLN A 782 -30.29 -5.06 -13.32
CA GLN A 782 -29.56 -5.63 -14.46
C GLN A 782 -28.17 -5.02 -14.66
N ASP A 783 -28.02 -3.70 -14.46
CA ASP A 783 -26.73 -3.02 -14.62
C ASP A 783 -25.69 -3.56 -13.65
N GLN A 784 -26.05 -3.63 -12.36
CA GLN A 784 -25.17 -4.18 -11.34
C GLN A 784 -24.91 -5.66 -11.58
N TYR A 785 -25.90 -6.44 -12.05
CA TYR A 785 -25.68 -7.85 -12.34
C TYR A 785 -24.59 -8.08 -13.40
N VAL A 786 -24.53 -7.26 -14.46
CA VAL A 786 -23.45 -7.37 -15.47
C VAL A 786 -22.10 -7.00 -14.85
N ALA A 787 -22.06 -5.97 -14.01
CA ALA A 787 -20.84 -5.58 -13.29
C ALA A 787 -20.38 -6.66 -12.30
N ASP A 788 -21.30 -7.27 -11.56
CA ASP A 788 -21.04 -8.40 -10.66
C ASP A 788 -20.48 -9.60 -11.41
N LEU A 789 -21.03 -9.90 -12.59
CA LEU A 789 -20.57 -11.01 -13.41
C LEU A 789 -19.15 -10.75 -13.94
N HIS A 790 -18.88 -9.52 -14.35
CA HIS A 790 -17.53 -9.10 -14.72
C HIS A 790 -16.57 -9.21 -13.53
N ASN A 791 -17.03 -8.83 -12.33
CA ASN A 791 -16.23 -8.93 -11.11
C ASN A 791 -15.95 -10.38 -10.68
N ALA A 792 -16.97 -11.25 -10.79
CA ALA A 792 -16.83 -12.67 -10.50
C ALA A 792 -15.84 -13.36 -11.47
N LEU A 793 -15.74 -12.89 -12.71
CA LEU A 793 -14.77 -13.40 -13.67
C LEU A 793 -13.34 -12.94 -13.32
N ASN A 794 -13.13 -11.65 -13.05
CA ASN A 794 -11.79 -11.07 -12.98
C ASN A 794 -11.57 -10.06 -11.83
N GLY A 795 -11.96 -10.43 -10.60
CA GLY A 795 -11.75 -9.58 -9.42
C GLY A 795 -12.47 -8.23 -9.54
N PRO A 796 -12.07 -7.16 -8.83
CA PRO A 796 -12.74 -5.85 -8.91
C PRO A 796 -12.46 -5.12 -10.24
N SER A 797 -12.97 -5.65 -11.35
CA SER A 797 -12.77 -5.16 -12.72
C SER A 797 -13.87 -4.21 -13.19
N SER A 798 -14.94 -4.02 -12.41
CA SER A 798 -16.10 -3.18 -12.67
C SER A 798 -16.61 -2.53 -11.38
N ASN A 799 -17.44 -1.51 -11.54
CA ASN A 799 -18.11 -0.80 -10.46
C ASN A 799 -18.94 -1.72 -9.54
N HIS A 800 -18.93 -1.42 -8.25
CA HIS A 800 -19.81 -2.02 -7.24
C HIS A 800 -21.04 -1.15 -7.00
N GLY A 801 -22.07 -1.76 -6.43
CA GLY A 801 -23.34 -1.08 -6.22
C GLY A 801 -24.33 -1.83 -5.34
N SER A 802 -25.31 -1.08 -4.85
CA SER A 802 -26.37 -1.50 -3.95
C SER A 802 -27.65 -0.72 -4.25
N HIS A 803 -28.66 -0.79 -3.38
CA HIS A 803 -29.90 -0.03 -3.53
C HIS A 803 -30.21 0.72 -2.25
N ALA A 804 -30.89 1.85 -2.38
CA ALA A 804 -31.35 2.63 -1.24
C ALA A 804 -32.66 3.35 -1.55
N HIS A 805 -33.45 3.61 -0.51
CA HIS A 805 -34.58 4.51 -0.59
C HIS A 805 -34.09 5.95 -0.51
N VAL A 806 -34.47 6.79 -1.48
CA VAL A 806 -34.04 8.19 -1.54
C VAL A 806 -35.15 9.10 -1.04
N TYR A 807 -34.77 10.09 -0.23
CA TYR A 807 -35.60 11.20 0.20
C TYR A 807 -35.00 12.52 -0.28
N ILE A 808 -35.85 13.42 -0.79
CA ILE A 808 -35.47 14.77 -1.20
C ILE A 808 -36.20 15.75 -0.31
N ASN A 809 -35.48 16.46 0.55
CA ASN A 809 -36.04 17.41 1.53
C ASN A 809 -37.21 16.79 2.33
N GLY A 810 -37.05 15.53 2.76
CA GLY A 810 -38.03 14.78 3.54
C GLY A 810 -39.17 14.15 2.72
N LEU A 811 -39.26 14.41 1.40
CA LEU A 811 -40.20 13.72 0.51
C LEU A 811 -39.57 12.41 0.02
N TYR A 812 -40.28 11.30 0.21
CA TYR A 812 -39.89 10.00 -0.32
C TYR A 812 -39.93 10.00 -1.85
N TRP A 813 -38.85 9.56 -2.47
CA TRP A 813 -38.60 9.66 -3.91
C TRP A 813 -38.43 8.31 -4.62
N GLY A 814 -38.52 7.19 -3.89
CA GLY A 814 -38.47 5.85 -4.48
C GLY A 814 -37.14 5.12 -4.25
N LEU A 815 -37.00 3.96 -4.89
CA LEU A 815 -35.83 3.08 -4.80
C LEU A 815 -34.78 3.47 -5.85
N TYR A 816 -33.57 3.80 -5.46
CA TYR A 816 -32.47 4.10 -6.38
C TYR A 816 -31.43 2.98 -6.38
N TYR A 817 -30.76 2.82 -7.52
CA TYR A 817 -29.56 2.01 -7.64
C TYR A 817 -28.34 2.90 -7.35
N LEU A 818 -27.61 2.57 -6.29
CA LEU A 818 -26.41 3.29 -5.86
C LEU A 818 -25.21 2.57 -6.44
N HIS A 819 -24.30 3.29 -7.11
CA HIS A 819 -23.10 2.64 -7.62
C HIS A 819 -21.90 3.57 -7.80
N GLU A 820 -20.74 2.94 -7.82
CA GLU A 820 -19.47 3.57 -8.20
C GLU A 820 -19.51 4.00 -9.67
N ARG A 821 -18.72 5.02 -9.99
CA ARG A 821 -18.51 5.49 -11.36
C ARG A 821 -17.08 5.10 -11.79
N PRO A 822 -16.89 4.24 -12.81
CA PRO A 822 -15.57 3.71 -13.17
C PRO A 822 -14.72 4.71 -13.96
N ASP A 823 -14.47 5.89 -13.39
CA ASP A 823 -13.62 6.94 -13.94
C ASP A 823 -12.20 6.91 -13.34
N HIS A 824 -11.43 7.98 -13.59
CA HIS A 824 -10.02 8.11 -13.19
C HIS A 824 -9.83 8.06 -11.66
N ALA A 825 -10.76 8.62 -10.88
CA ALA A 825 -10.67 8.59 -9.42
C ALA A 825 -10.91 7.17 -8.91
N TRP A 826 -11.97 6.52 -9.39
CA TRP A 826 -12.26 5.12 -9.06
C TRP A 826 -11.12 4.19 -9.49
N ALA A 827 -10.53 4.39 -10.66
CA ALA A 827 -9.41 3.56 -11.13
C ALA A 827 -8.17 3.70 -10.25
N ALA A 828 -7.89 4.90 -9.74
CA ALA A 828 -6.81 5.11 -8.77
C ALA A 828 -7.10 4.42 -7.43
N GLU A 829 -8.35 4.43 -6.97
CA GLU A 829 -8.77 3.72 -5.74
C GLU A 829 -8.65 2.19 -5.89
N ILE A 830 -9.05 1.63 -7.04
CA ILE A 830 -9.04 0.18 -7.28
C ILE A 830 -7.65 -0.37 -7.66
N TYR A 831 -6.88 0.37 -8.48
CA TYR A 831 -5.61 -0.11 -9.04
C TYR A 831 -4.37 0.60 -8.45
N GLY A 832 -4.56 1.53 -7.52
CA GLY A 832 -3.51 2.30 -6.83
C GLY A 832 -2.94 3.46 -7.66
N GLY A 833 -2.22 4.36 -6.98
CA GLY A 833 -1.69 5.60 -7.57
C GLY A 833 -2.63 6.79 -7.35
N ASN A 834 -2.34 7.92 -8.00
CA ASN A 834 -3.13 9.15 -7.86
C ASN A 834 -4.11 9.30 -9.03
N SER A 835 -5.26 9.93 -8.77
CA SER A 835 -6.32 10.16 -9.77
C SER A 835 -5.83 10.90 -11.00
N GLU A 836 -4.87 11.82 -10.83
CA GLU A 836 -4.32 12.63 -11.90
C GLU A 836 -3.46 11.79 -12.85
N GLU A 837 -3.03 10.59 -12.47
CA GLU A 837 -2.23 9.72 -13.34
C GLU A 837 -3.08 8.94 -14.36
N TYR A 838 -4.40 8.91 -14.18
CA TYR A 838 -5.29 8.06 -14.97
C TYR A 838 -5.97 8.82 -16.12
N ASP A 839 -5.80 8.30 -17.32
CA ASP A 839 -6.71 8.55 -18.43
C ASP A 839 -8.06 7.86 -18.15
N ALA A 840 -9.16 8.53 -18.44
CA ALA A 840 -10.50 7.95 -18.42
C ALA A 840 -11.30 8.37 -19.66
N ILE A 841 -11.87 7.40 -20.36
CA ILE A 841 -12.68 7.57 -21.58
C ILE A 841 -13.98 6.78 -21.47
N LYS A 842 -15.06 7.29 -22.07
CA LYS A 842 -16.33 6.59 -22.21
C LYS A 842 -16.88 6.63 -23.65
N HIS A 843 -17.63 5.60 -24.02
CA HIS A 843 -18.43 5.46 -25.25
C HIS A 843 -17.68 5.46 -26.59
N THR A 844 -16.80 6.44 -26.82
CA THR A 844 -16.07 6.66 -28.07
C THR A 844 -14.63 7.04 -27.77
N ASN A 845 -13.74 6.98 -28.75
CA ASN A 845 -12.34 7.40 -28.61
C ASN A 845 -12.15 8.91 -28.37
N TYR A 846 -13.22 9.71 -28.41
CA TYR A 846 -13.19 11.15 -28.09
C TYR A 846 -13.99 11.49 -26.82
N GLY A 847 -14.63 10.50 -26.17
CA GLY A 847 -15.41 10.70 -24.95
C GLY A 847 -14.51 10.82 -23.72
N VAL A 848 -13.55 11.74 -23.73
CA VAL A 848 -12.60 11.96 -22.65
C VAL A 848 -13.33 12.48 -21.41
N ILE A 849 -13.04 11.84 -20.29
CA ILE A 849 -13.45 12.28 -18.95
C ILE A 849 -12.27 12.94 -18.26
N GLN A 850 -11.09 12.34 -18.37
CA GLN A 850 -9.84 12.84 -17.80
C GLN A 850 -8.68 12.52 -18.72
N ASN A 851 -7.73 13.46 -18.85
CA ASN A 851 -6.39 13.18 -19.35
C ASN A 851 -5.47 12.99 -18.14
N GLY A 852 -4.78 11.85 -18.07
CA GLY A 852 -3.79 11.64 -17.03
C GLY A 852 -2.54 12.49 -17.25
N ALA A 853 -1.90 12.91 -16.18
CA ALA A 853 -0.69 13.72 -16.15
C ALA A 853 0.39 13.13 -17.07
N GLY A 854 1.01 13.99 -17.88
CA GLY A 854 2.06 13.60 -18.82
C GLY A 854 1.58 12.82 -20.06
N GLY A 855 0.27 12.65 -20.27
CA GLY A 855 -0.28 11.92 -21.40
C GLY A 855 -1.56 12.53 -21.97
N SER A 856 -2.10 11.88 -23.00
CA SER A 856 -3.39 12.25 -23.61
C SER A 856 -4.19 10.98 -23.80
N ALA A 857 -5.37 10.93 -23.17
CA ALA A 857 -6.24 9.75 -23.21
C ALA A 857 -6.56 9.33 -24.65
N VAL A 858 -6.85 10.30 -25.52
CA VAL A 858 -7.11 10.05 -26.95
C VAL A 858 -5.88 9.47 -27.64
N SER A 859 -4.70 10.04 -27.40
CA SER A 859 -3.45 9.61 -28.04
C SER A 859 -3.06 8.20 -27.59
N ASN A 860 -3.14 7.93 -26.29
CA ASN A 860 -2.82 6.64 -25.70
C ASN A 860 -3.79 5.55 -26.14
N LEU A 861 -5.09 5.85 -26.22
CA LEU A 861 -6.09 4.92 -26.72
C LEU A 861 -5.87 4.63 -28.21
N ASN A 862 -5.59 5.66 -29.03
CA ASN A 862 -5.29 5.48 -30.45
C ASN A 862 -3.99 4.69 -30.69
N ALA A 863 -3.00 4.79 -29.80
CA ALA A 863 -1.80 3.96 -29.86
C ALA A 863 -2.13 2.47 -29.66
N MET A 864 -2.97 2.14 -28.67
CA MET A 864 -3.46 0.77 -28.46
C MET A 864 -4.28 0.26 -29.65
N ILE A 865 -5.19 1.08 -30.20
CA ILE A 865 -5.95 0.74 -31.41
C ILE A 865 -5.00 0.49 -32.60
N THR A 866 -3.94 1.28 -32.74
CA THR A 866 -2.92 1.10 -33.79
C THR A 866 -2.17 -0.22 -33.62
N ALA A 867 -1.80 -0.58 -32.38
CA ALA A 867 -1.21 -1.87 -32.08
C ALA A 867 -2.16 -3.04 -32.42
N ALA A 868 -3.46 -2.91 -32.10
CA ALA A 868 -4.47 -3.91 -32.46
C ALA A 868 -4.61 -4.06 -33.99
N ASN A 869 -4.59 -2.96 -34.75
CA ASN A 869 -4.58 -3.00 -36.21
C ASN A 869 -3.31 -3.69 -36.76
N ALA A 870 -2.17 -3.52 -36.09
CA ALA A 870 -0.92 -4.18 -36.47
C ALA A 870 -0.99 -5.70 -36.27
N VAL A 871 -1.61 -6.15 -35.17
CA VAL A 871 -1.92 -7.58 -34.92
C VAL A 871 -2.87 -8.10 -35.99
N TYR A 872 -3.92 -7.38 -36.34
CA TYR A 872 -4.85 -7.80 -37.40
C TYR A 872 -4.14 -7.99 -38.75
N ALA A 873 -3.22 -7.08 -39.10
CA ALA A 873 -2.47 -7.15 -40.35
C ALA A 873 -1.48 -8.34 -40.42
N ASP A 874 -1.03 -8.87 -39.28
CA ASP A 874 -0.17 -10.05 -39.18
C ASP A 874 -0.41 -10.79 -37.86
N SER A 875 -1.47 -11.57 -37.86
CA SER A 875 -2.02 -12.22 -36.67
C SER A 875 -1.09 -13.24 -36.01
N THR A 876 -0.08 -13.72 -36.74
CA THR A 876 0.90 -14.71 -36.28
C THR A 876 2.16 -14.09 -35.65
N SER A 877 2.30 -12.76 -35.70
CA SER A 877 3.48 -12.07 -35.17
C SER A 877 3.46 -11.93 -33.64
N ILE A 878 4.34 -12.67 -32.96
CA ILE A 878 4.50 -12.59 -31.50
C ILE A 878 4.93 -11.19 -31.04
N ALA A 879 5.80 -10.50 -31.80
CA ALA A 879 6.25 -9.16 -31.45
C ALA A 879 5.11 -8.12 -31.47
N LYS A 880 4.21 -8.21 -32.46
CA LYS A 880 3.04 -7.31 -32.54
C LYS A 880 2.04 -7.63 -31.43
N TRP A 881 1.82 -8.91 -31.15
CA TRP A 881 1.02 -9.35 -30.00
C TRP A 881 1.56 -8.80 -28.68
N GLN A 882 2.87 -8.93 -28.42
CA GLN A 882 3.51 -8.42 -27.21
C GLN A 882 3.41 -6.89 -27.09
N THR A 883 3.51 -6.16 -28.20
CA THR A 883 3.33 -4.70 -28.22
C THR A 883 1.91 -4.30 -27.84
N LEU A 884 0.90 -5.03 -28.32
CA LEU A 884 -0.48 -4.81 -27.90
C LEU A 884 -0.69 -5.17 -26.42
N ALA A 885 -0.17 -6.33 -25.99
CA ALA A 885 -0.35 -6.83 -24.63
C ALA A 885 0.35 -5.95 -23.58
N SER A 886 1.33 -5.13 -23.98
CA SER A 886 1.93 -4.10 -23.12
C SER A 886 1.11 -2.81 -23.04
N MET A 887 -0.03 -2.71 -23.74
CA MET A 887 -0.91 -1.54 -23.77
C MET A 887 -2.34 -1.86 -23.32
N LEU A 888 -2.79 -3.10 -23.49
CA LEU A 888 -4.14 -3.55 -23.15
C LEU A 888 -4.06 -4.65 -22.10
N ASP A 889 -4.84 -4.54 -21.03
CA ASP A 889 -5.10 -5.63 -20.12
C ASP A 889 -6.04 -6.62 -20.82
N VAL A 890 -5.44 -7.57 -21.53
CA VAL A 890 -6.15 -8.55 -22.37
C VAL A 890 -7.13 -9.40 -21.52
N ASP A 891 -6.76 -9.70 -20.29
CA ASP A 891 -7.55 -10.54 -19.38
C ASP A 891 -8.81 -9.81 -18.90
N ASN A 892 -8.65 -8.56 -18.47
CA ASN A 892 -9.78 -7.68 -18.18
C ASN A 892 -10.67 -7.50 -19.43
N PHE A 893 -10.08 -7.28 -20.60
CA PHE A 893 -10.87 -7.12 -21.82
C PHE A 893 -11.67 -8.39 -22.18
N ILE A 894 -11.09 -9.59 -22.06
CA ILE A 894 -11.80 -10.85 -22.35
C ILE A 894 -12.94 -11.09 -21.34
N SER A 895 -12.67 -10.93 -20.04
CA SER A 895 -13.69 -11.11 -18.99
C SER A 895 -14.84 -10.10 -19.12
N TYR A 896 -14.54 -8.85 -19.48
CA TYR A 896 -15.52 -7.83 -19.82
C TYR A 896 -16.42 -8.23 -21.01
N LEU A 897 -15.83 -8.78 -22.09
CA LEU A 897 -16.60 -9.28 -23.24
C LEU A 897 -17.49 -10.46 -22.85
N LEU A 898 -16.94 -11.39 -22.07
CA LEU A 898 -17.68 -12.56 -21.59
C LEU A 898 -18.92 -12.16 -20.78
N ALA A 899 -18.80 -11.19 -19.85
CA ALA A 899 -19.93 -10.70 -19.09
C ALA A 899 -21.03 -10.10 -19.99
N ASN A 900 -20.65 -9.23 -20.93
CA ASN A 900 -21.61 -8.58 -21.84
C ASN A 900 -22.27 -9.57 -22.81
N TRP A 901 -21.51 -10.49 -23.39
CA TRP A 901 -22.07 -11.52 -24.29
C TRP A 901 -22.93 -12.53 -23.52
N TYR A 902 -22.52 -12.91 -22.31
CA TYR A 902 -23.32 -13.79 -21.47
C TYR A 902 -24.67 -13.16 -21.14
N CYS A 903 -24.72 -11.90 -20.71
CA CYS A 903 -25.98 -11.22 -20.40
C CYS A 903 -26.76 -10.79 -21.66
N GLY A 904 -26.11 -10.80 -22.82
CA GLY A 904 -26.73 -10.46 -24.09
C GLY A 904 -26.98 -8.96 -24.24
N ASN A 905 -25.94 -8.14 -24.05
CA ASN A 905 -26.07 -6.69 -24.14
C ASN A 905 -26.29 -6.22 -25.59
N HIS A 906 -27.43 -5.59 -25.85
CA HIS A 906 -27.86 -5.17 -27.19
C HIS A 906 -27.64 -3.68 -27.49
N ASP A 907 -27.49 -2.83 -26.47
CA ASP A 907 -27.25 -1.38 -26.63
C ASP A 907 -25.76 -1.02 -26.49
N TRP A 908 -24.92 -1.97 -26.89
CA TRP A 908 -23.47 -2.02 -26.76
C TRP A 908 -22.94 -2.72 -28.04
N PRO A 909 -21.75 -2.40 -28.59
CA PRO A 909 -20.61 -1.75 -27.97
C PRO A 909 -20.25 -0.34 -28.47
N SER A 910 -21.06 0.25 -29.34
CA SER A 910 -20.79 1.59 -29.89
C SER A 910 -20.91 2.71 -28.85
N LYS A 911 -21.42 2.38 -27.65
CA LYS A 911 -21.57 3.21 -26.45
C LYS A 911 -21.66 2.28 -25.23
N ASN A 912 -21.98 2.85 -24.06
CA ASN A 912 -22.21 2.11 -22.81
C ASN A 912 -20.99 1.30 -22.31
N TRP A 913 -19.85 1.99 -22.19
CA TRP A 913 -18.62 1.43 -21.61
C TRP A 913 -17.69 2.55 -21.15
N TYR A 914 -16.84 2.23 -20.17
CA TYR A 914 -15.73 3.06 -19.73
C TYR A 914 -14.40 2.32 -19.96
N ALA A 915 -13.34 3.07 -20.16
CA ALA A 915 -11.99 2.54 -20.15
C ALA A 915 -11.03 3.48 -19.41
N THR A 916 -10.13 2.90 -18.63
CA THR A 916 -9.12 3.63 -17.87
C THR A 916 -7.70 3.13 -18.16
N HIS A 917 -6.72 4.01 -18.04
CA HIS A 917 -5.31 3.70 -18.28
C HIS A 917 -4.41 4.61 -17.44
N ARG A 918 -3.43 4.02 -16.74
CA ARG A 918 -2.48 4.78 -15.91
C ARG A 918 -1.29 5.24 -16.74
N ASN A 919 -1.00 6.54 -16.75
CA ASN A 919 0.12 7.15 -17.49
C ASN A 919 1.48 6.96 -16.79
N LYS A 920 1.86 5.70 -16.56
CA LYS A 920 3.13 5.28 -15.98
C LYS A 920 3.70 4.07 -16.74
N PRO A 921 5.01 3.77 -16.62
CA PRO A 921 5.58 2.55 -17.18
C PRO A 921 4.80 1.30 -16.73
N GLY A 922 4.36 0.49 -17.69
CA GLY A 922 3.54 -0.70 -17.42
C GLY A 922 2.04 -0.45 -17.26
N GLY A 923 1.57 0.78 -17.49
CA GLY A 923 0.13 1.08 -17.55
C GLY A 923 -0.58 0.31 -18.67
N LEU A 924 -1.76 -0.22 -18.37
CA LEU A 924 -2.58 -0.99 -19.30
C LEU A 924 -4.00 -0.40 -19.36
N TRP A 925 -4.58 -0.38 -20.56
CA TRP A 925 -6.00 -0.06 -20.76
C TRP A 925 -6.86 -1.18 -20.16
N ARG A 926 -7.86 -0.78 -19.36
CA ARG A 926 -8.89 -1.66 -18.82
C ARG A 926 -10.27 -1.15 -19.23
N PHE A 927 -11.19 -2.07 -19.49
CA PHE A 927 -12.57 -1.78 -19.85
C PHE A 927 -13.50 -2.16 -18.69
N HIS A 928 -14.52 -1.34 -18.47
CA HIS A 928 -15.43 -1.47 -17.35
C HIS A 928 -16.88 -1.46 -17.85
N SER A 929 -17.74 -2.25 -17.20
CA SER A 929 -19.17 -2.28 -17.51
C SER A 929 -19.78 -0.92 -17.17
N TRP A 930 -20.72 -0.47 -17.99
CA TRP A 930 -21.45 0.77 -17.77
C TRP A 930 -22.76 0.75 -18.55
N ASP A 931 -23.88 1.13 -17.92
CA ASP A 931 -25.16 1.32 -18.62
C ASP A 931 -25.57 0.08 -19.46
N ALA A 932 -25.52 -1.09 -18.82
CA ALA A 932 -25.79 -2.40 -19.40
C ALA A 932 -27.27 -2.80 -19.21
N GLU A 933 -28.14 -1.82 -19.39
CA GLU A 933 -29.57 -1.90 -19.06
C GLU A 933 -30.37 -2.75 -20.05
N HIS A 934 -29.89 -2.87 -21.29
CA HIS A 934 -30.46 -3.71 -22.34
C HIS A 934 -29.86 -5.12 -22.35
N THR A 935 -30.08 -5.84 -21.25
CA THR A 935 -29.58 -7.20 -21.01
C THR A 935 -30.67 -8.12 -20.46
N LEU A 936 -30.45 -9.43 -20.56
CA LEU A 936 -31.39 -10.48 -20.14
C LEU A 936 -32.72 -10.48 -20.93
N GLU A 937 -32.68 -10.08 -22.20
CA GLU A 937 -33.88 -9.94 -23.06
C GLU A 937 -33.99 -10.97 -24.20
N GLY A 938 -32.95 -11.78 -24.48
CA GLY A 938 -32.99 -12.75 -25.58
C GLY A 938 -31.64 -13.24 -26.11
N THR A 939 -31.58 -13.56 -27.42
CA THR A 939 -30.36 -14.05 -28.10
C THR A 939 -29.47 -12.90 -28.55
N ASN A 940 -28.21 -12.91 -28.12
CA ASN A 940 -27.14 -12.05 -28.61
C ASN A 940 -26.11 -12.93 -29.35
N ASN A 941 -25.21 -12.37 -30.16
CA ASN A 941 -24.11 -13.13 -30.75
C ASN A 941 -22.76 -12.66 -30.21
N THR A 942 -21.84 -13.59 -30.04
CA THR A 942 -20.43 -13.30 -29.73
C THR A 942 -19.78 -12.62 -30.93
N GLY A 943 -18.94 -11.62 -30.70
CA GLY A 943 -18.13 -11.00 -31.75
C GLY A 943 -18.13 -9.46 -31.75
N GLN A 944 -19.10 -8.83 -31.08
CA GLN A 944 -19.11 -7.38 -30.91
C GLN A 944 -18.21 -6.94 -29.75
N SER A 945 -17.50 -5.82 -29.90
CA SER A 945 -16.69 -5.23 -28.83
C SER A 945 -16.45 -3.73 -29.05
N PRO A 946 -16.12 -2.96 -27.99
CA PRO A 946 -15.74 -1.56 -28.14
C PRO A 946 -14.58 -1.40 -29.11
N LEU A 947 -14.66 -0.34 -29.93
CA LEU A 947 -13.60 0.05 -30.87
C LEU A 947 -13.22 -1.06 -31.88
N ASP A 948 -14.10 -2.07 -32.03
CA ASP A 948 -13.89 -3.26 -32.86
C ASP A 948 -12.60 -4.05 -32.51
N LEU A 949 -12.17 -3.98 -31.25
CA LEU A 949 -10.92 -4.63 -30.81
C LEU A 949 -11.00 -6.14 -30.97
N HIS A 950 -12.08 -6.79 -30.54
CA HIS A 950 -12.23 -8.23 -30.67
C HIS A 950 -12.06 -8.70 -32.12
N ALA A 951 -12.70 -8.06 -33.10
CA ALA A 951 -12.57 -8.47 -34.50
C ALA A 951 -11.12 -8.34 -35.02
N LYS A 952 -10.37 -7.35 -34.54
CA LYS A 952 -8.94 -7.17 -34.87
C LYS A 952 -8.06 -8.25 -34.24
N LEU A 953 -8.40 -8.70 -33.04
CA LEU A 953 -7.58 -9.63 -32.25
C LEU A 953 -7.95 -11.10 -32.46
N ALA A 954 -9.20 -11.39 -32.79
CA ALA A 954 -9.71 -12.74 -33.00
C ALA A 954 -8.90 -13.59 -33.99
N PRO A 955 -8.27 -13.04 -35.06
CA PRO A 955 -7.38 -13.82 -35.92
C PRO A 955 -6.10 -14.32 -35.23
N SER A 956 -5.64 -13.66 -34.16
CA SER A 956 -4.37 -13.98 -33.49
C SER A 956 -4.44 -15.30 -32.70
N PRO A 957 -3.52 -16.25 -32.94
CA PRO A 957 -3.48 -17.50 -32.17
C PRO A 957 -3.28 -17.31 -30.67
N GLU A 958 -2.46 -16.32 -30.26
CA GLU A 958 -2.23 -16.04 -28.84
C GLU A 958 -3.48 -15.48 -28.16
N TYR A 959 -4.18 -14.55 -28.82
CA TYR A 959 -5.45 -14.04 -28.31
C TYR A 959 -6.49 -15.15 -28.18
N LYS A 960 -6.64 -16.00 -29.22
CA LYS A 960 -7.60 -17.12 -29.19
C LYS A 960 -7.31 -18.09 -28.05
N LEU A 961 -6.06 -18.44 -27.82
CA LEU A 961 -5.74 -19.34 -26.71
C LEU A 961 -6.06 -18.69 -25.37
N ARG A 962 -5.63 -17.43 -25.17
CA ARG A 962 -5.94 -16.73 -23.92
C ARG A 962 -7.44 -16.61 -23.70
N PHE A 963 -8.20 -16.39 -24.78
CA PHE A 963 -9.66 -16.41 -24.75
C PHE A 963 -10.20 -17.79 -24.35
N ALA A 964 -9.65 -18.87 -24.92
CA ALA A 964 -10.04 -20.24 -24.58
C ALA A 964 -9.78 -20.58 -23.10
N ASP A 965 -8.66 -20.14 -22.53
CA ASP A 965 -8.34 -20.31 -21.11
C ASP A 965 -9.40 -19.63 -20.22
N TRP A 966 -9.75 -18.39 -20.55
CA TRP A 966 -10.78 -17.63 -19.86
C TRP A 966 -12.17 -18.24 -20.01
N ILE A 967 -12.53 -18.76 -21.19
CA ILE A 967 -13.76 -19.53 -21.39
C ILE A 967 -13.75 -20.77 -20.50
N HIS A 968 -12.62 -21.51 -20.44
CA HIS A 968 -12.54 -22.70 -19.61
C HIS A 968 -12.76 -22.36 -18.13
N LYS A 969 -12.07 -21.32 -17.63
CA LYS A 969 -12.25 -20.80 -16.27
C LYS A 969 -13.69 -20.35 -15.99
N ALA A 970 -14.37 -19.78 -16.99
CA ALA A 970 -15.70 -19.21 -16.81
C ALA A 970 -16.83 -20.25 -16.86
N PHE A 971 -16.72 -21.29 -17.69
CA PHE A 971 -17.81 -22.24 -17.99
C PHE A 971 -17.64 -23.63 -17.36
N PHE A 972 -16.50 -23.92 -16.72
CA PHE A 972 -16.19 -25.21 -16.13
C PHE A 972 -15.67 -25.04 -14.70
N ASN A 973 -15.59 -26.14 -13.94
CA ASN A 973 -14.93 -26.21 -12.63
C ASN A 973 -15.39 -25.13 -11.64
N ASP A 974 -16.71 -24.98 -11.50
CA ASP A 974 -17.35 -23.98 -10.64
C ASP A 974 -17.20 -22.52 -11.14
N GLY A 975 -16.92 -22.35 -12.44
CA GLY A 975 -16.81 -21.05 -13.07
C GLY A 975 -18.07 -20.18 -12.97
N PRO A 976 -17.94 -18.83 -12.95
CA PRO A 976 -19.08 -17.91 -12.78
C PRO A 976 -20.19 -18.00 -13.83
N LEU A 977 -19.90 -18.49 -15.03
CA LEU A 977 -20.87 -18.59 -16.14
C LEU A 977 -21.57 -19.96 -16.21
N MET A 978 -21.24 -20.87 -15.30
CA MET A 978 -22.05 -22.07 -15.07
C MET A 978 -23.45 -21.67 -14.62
N ALA A 979 -24.48 -22.35 -15.15
CA ALA A 979 -25.89 -22.01 -14.90
C ALA A 979 -26.25 -21.79 -13.42
N PRO A 980 -25.89 -22.68 -12.46
CA PRO A 980 -26.21 -22.44 -11.04
C PRO A 980 -25.51 -21.20 -10.47
N ASN A 981 -24.28 -20.92 -10.88
CA ASN A 981 -23.47 -19.82 -10.33
C ASN A 981 -23.94 -18.47 -10.88
N ALA A 982 -24.17 -18.38 -12.18
CA ALA A 982 -24.72 -17.19 -12.81
C ALA A 982 -26.14 -16.85 -12.30
N ALA A 983 -26.99 -17.88 -12.14
CA ALA A 983 -28.33 -17.71 -11.55
C ALA A 983 -28.25 -17.33 -10.06
N GLY A 984 -27.31 -17.89 -9.31
CA GLY A 984 -27.08 -17.57 -7.90
C GLY A 984 -26.68 -16.11 -7.68
N LEU A 985 -25.79 -15.57 -8.51
CA LEU A 985 -25.42 -14.15 -8.49
C LEU A 985 -26.63 -13.25 -8.77
N TYR A 986 -27.45 -13.59 -9.76
CA TYR A 986 -28.67 -12.85 -10.06
C TYR A 986 -29.68 -12.92 -8.91
N GLN A 987 -29.92 -14.12 -8.36
CA GLN A 987 -30.81 -14.33 -7.23
C GLN A 987 -30.38 -13.55 -5.99
N LYS A 988 -29.07 -13.38 -5.74
CA LYS A 988 -28.56 -12.55 -4.64
C LYS A 988 -29.08 -11.11 -4.75
N ARG A 989 -29.06 -10.51 -5.95
CA ARG A 989 -29.60 -9.16 -6.21
C ARG A 989 -31.12 -9.11 -6.17
N VAL A 990 -31.80 -10.16 -6.62
CA VAL A 990 -33.27 -10.27 -6.45
C VAL A 990 -33.63 -10.22 -4.96
N ASN A 991 -32.93 -11.02 -4.15
CA ASN A 991 -33.19 -11.11 -2.71
C ASN A 991 -32.91 -9.81 -1.97
N SER A 992 -31.93 -9.01 -2.42
CA SER A 992 -31.57 -7.76 -1.75
C SER A 992 -32.64 -6.68 -1.86
N ILE A 993 -33.48 -6.70 -2.90
CA ILE A 993 -34.53 -5.67 -3.10
C ILE A 993 -35.96 -6.20 -3.17
N GLU A 994 -36.18 -7.51 -3.06
CA GLU A 994 -37.50 -8.09 -3.32
C GLU A 994 -38.63 -7.49 -2.47
N ARG A 995 -38.32 -7.02 -1.26
CA ARG A 995 -39.26 -6.32 -0.39
C ARG A 995 -39.19 -4.80 -0.56
N ALA A 996 -38.00 -4.24 -0.72
CA ALA A 996 -37.78 -2.80 -0.95
C ALA A 996 -38.50 -2.27 -2.20
N ILE A 997 -38.68 -3.10 -3.24
CA ILE A 997 -39.37 -2.72 -4.48
C ILE A 997 -40.84 -2.28 -4.27
N VAL A 998 -41.46 -2.64 -3.13
CA VAL A 998 -42.79 -2.13 -2.74
C VAL A 998 -42.77 -0.60 -2.63
N GLY A 999 -41.67 -0.02 -2.13
CA GLY A 999 -41.51 1.42 -2.07
C GLY A 999 -41.45 2.09 -3.44
N GLU A 1000 -40.86 1.44 -4.45
CA GLU A 1000 -40.87 1.94 -5.84
C GLU A 1000 -42.28 1.83 -6.44
N SER A 1001 -42.99 0.74 -6.13
CA SER A 1001 -44.36 0.50 -6.58
C SER A 1001 -45.31 1.57 -6.06
N ALA A 1002 -45.23 1.86 -4.76
CA ALA A 1002 -46.03 2.91 -4.13
C ALA A 1002 -45.69 4.30 -4.66
N ARG A 1003 -44.43 4.58 -5.01
CA ARG A 1003 -44.04 5.94 -5.41
C ARG A 1003 -44.26 6.22 -6.89
N TRP A 1004 -44.04 5.23 -7.75
CA TRP A 1004 -43.94 5.43 -9.19
C TRP A 1004 -44.65 4.35 -10.03
N GLY A 1005 -45.27 3.35 -9.40
CA GLY A 1005 -45.89 2.22 -10.10
C GLY A 1005 -47.10 2.60 -10.95
N ASP A 1006 -47.75 3.72 -10.65
CA ASP A 1006 -48.92 4.29 -11.34
C ASP A 1006 -48.57 5.51 -12.21
N ASN A 1007 -47.31 5.97 -12.22
CA ASN A 1007 -46.87 7.21 -12.88
C ASN A 1007 -47.23 7.30 -14.38
N ARG A 1008 -47.47 6.16 -15.04
CA ARG A 1008 -47.91 6.05 -16.44
C ARG A 1008 -49.40 5.80 -16.57
N GLU A 1009 -50.21 6.32 -15.66
CA GLU A 1009 -51.67 6.14 -15.63
C GLU A 1009 -52.39 6.53 -16.94
N ASN A 1010 -51.80 7.49 -17.68
CA ASN A 1010 -52.34 7.99 -18.94
C ASN A 1010 -52.05 7.07 -20.15
N TYR A 1011 -51.30 5.98 -19.96
CA TYR A 1011 -51.01 4.99 -20.99
C TYR A 1011 -51.93 3.77 -20.86
N SER A 1012 -52.43 3.28 -21.99
CA SER A 1012 -53.29 2.09 -22.04
C SER A 1012 -52.47 0.80 -22.23
N PRO A 1013 -52.77 -0.30 -21.50
CA PRO A 1013 -53.75 -0.39 -20.42
C PRO A 1013 -53.24 0.27 -19.13
N TYR A 1014 -54.14 0.96 -18.42
CA TYR A 1014 -53.86 1.48 -17.07
C TYR A 1014 -53.58 0.31 -16.12
N LYS A 1015 -52.45 0.40 -15.40
CA LYS A 1015 -52.06 -0.58 -14.38
C LYS A 1015 -51.05 0.06 -13.44
N THR A 1016 -51.26 -0.07 -12.13
CA THR A 1016 -50.23 0.15 -11.12
C THR A 1016 -49.35 -1.09 -11.03
N TYR A 1017 -48.05 -0.97 -11.25
CA TYR A 1017 -47.14 -2.10 -11.13
C TYR A 1017 -46.79 -2.40 -9.68
N THR A 1018 -46.71 -3.68 -9.32
CA THR A 1018 -46.53 -4.16 -7.95
C THR A 1018 -45.30 -5.06 -7.80
N ARG A 1019 -44.92 -5.35 -6.55
CA ARG A 1019 -43.90 -6.37 -6.23
C ARG A 1019 -44.18 -7.71 -6.92
N GLN A 1020 -45.44 -8.14 -7.00
CA GLN A 1020 -45.78 -9.42 -7.63
C GLN A 1020 -45.51 -9.41 -9.14
N ASP A 1021 -45.72 -8.28 -9.82
CA ASP A 1021 -45.36 -8.13 -11.23
C ASP A 1021 -43.84 -8.26 -11.42
N TRP A 1022 -43.08 -7.56 -10.59
CA TRP A 1022 -41.61 -7.62 -10.62
C TRP A 1022 -41.09 -9.04 -10.34
N LEU A 1023 -41.60 -9.72 -9.31
CA LEU A 1023 -41.22 -11.10 -8.98
C LEU A 1023 -41.55 -12.07 -10.12
N SER A 1024 -42.67 -11.88 -10.82
CA SER A 1024 -43.03 -12.72 -11.96
C SER A 1024 -41.99 -12.62 -13.07
N THR A 1025 -41.48 -11.43 -13.34
CA THR A 1025 -40.38 -11.20 -14.29
C THR A 1025 -39.07 -11.84 -13.82
N GLN A 1026 -38.67 -11.64 -12.56
CA GLN A 1026 -37.41 -12.21 -12.05
C GLN A 1026 -37.45 -13.74 -12.05
N ASN A 1027 -38.56 -14.33 -11.59
CA ASN A 1027 -38.76 -15.78 -11.57
C ASN A 1027 -38.74 -16.38 -12.97
N SER A 1028 -39.34 -15.69 -13.97
CA SER A 1028 -39.31 -16.14 -15.36
C SER A 1028 -37.87 -16.24 -15.91
N LEU A 1029 -37.01 -15.27 -15.57
CA LEU A 1029 -35.59 -15.30 -15.96
C LEU A 1029 -34.84 -16.46 -15.29
N LEU A 1030 -35.07 -16.68 -13.99
CA LEU A 1030 -34.49 -17.79 -13.23
C LEU A 1030 -34.92 -19.17 -13.77
N THR A 1031 -36.17 -19.31 -14.20
CA THR A 1031 -36.69 -20.61 -14.69
C THR A 1031 -36.44 -20.85 -16.17
N SER A 1032 -36.25 -19.80 -16.98
CA SER A 1032 -36.29 -19.92 -18.45
C SER A 1032 -35.01 -19.44 -19.13
N TYR A 1033 -34.39 -18.37 -18.63
CA TYR A 1033 -33.19 -17.77 -19.24
C TYR A 1033 -31.92 -18.48 -18.76
N PHE A 1034 -31.65 -18.46 -17.46
CA PHE A 1034 -30.39 -18.95 -16.89
C PHE A 1034 -30.09 -20.45 -17.13
N PRO A 1035 -31.06 -21.38 -17.03
CA PRO A 1035 -30.77 -22.81 -17.15
C PRO A 1035 -30.10 -23.22 -18.47
N ASN A 1036 -30.44 -22.53 -19.57
CA ASN A 1036 -29.90 -22.82 -20.91
C ASN A 1036 -28.87 -21.80 -21.38
N ARG A 1037 -28.63 -20.72 -20.62
CA ARG A 1037 -27.79 -19.61 -21.12
C ARG A 1037 -26.35 -20.03 -21.28
N GLY A 1038 -25.79 -20.72 -20.28
CA GLY A 1038 -24.40 -21.17 -20.28
C GLY A 1038 -24.07 -22.04 -21.49
N SER A 1039 -24.86 -23.09 -21.75
CA SER A 1039 -24.66 -23.98 -22.90
C SER A 1039 -24.80 -23.26 -24.24
N THR A 1040 -25.76 -22.34 -24.34
CA THR A 1040 -26.00 -21.56 -25.56
C THR A 1040 -24.82 -20.65 -25.89
N VAL A 1041 -24.35 -19.86 -24.91
CA VAL A 1041 -23.24 -18.93 -25.10
C VAL A 1041 -21.94 -19.68 -25.36
N PHE A 1042 -21.69 -20.78 -24.63
CA PHE A 1042 -20.53 -21.63 -24.89
C PHE A 1042 -20.55 -22.21 -26.32
N GLY A 1043 -21.72 -22.63 -26.80
CA GLY A 1043 -21.91 -23.07 -28.18
C GLY A 1043 -21.58 -22.00 -29.22
N TRP A 1044 -21.96 -20.74 -28.98
CA TRP A 1044 -21.60 -19.60 -29.84
C TRP A 1044 -20.08 -19.35 -29.84
N LEU A 1045 -19.45 -19.34 -28.66
CA LEU A 1045 -18.00 -19.14 -28.51
C LEU A 1045 -17.19 -20.23 -29.23
N LYS A 1046 -17.63 -21.48 -29.13
CA LYS A 1046 -17.01 -22.61 -29.87
C LYS A 1046 -17.22 -22.46 -31.38
N SER A 1047 -18.40 -22.05 -31.82
CA SER A 1047 -18.71 -21.81 -33.23
C SER A 1047 -17.91 -20.64 -33.82
N ALA A 1048 -17.60 -19.62 -33.00
CA ALA A 1048 -16.72 -18.52 -33.36
C ALA A 1048 -15.23 -18.91 -33.39
N GLY A 1049 -14.87 -20.14 -33.00
CA GLY A 1049 -13.50 -20.63 -32.96
C GLY A 1049 -12.65 -19.98 -31.86
N LEU A 1050 -13.29 -19.53 -30.77
CA LEU A 1050 -12.64 -18.98 -29.57
C LEU A 1050 -12.36 -20.03 -28.51
N TYR A 1051 -12.93 -21.24 -28.66
CA TYR A 1051 -12.64 -22.39 -27.81
C TYR A 1051 -12.29 -23.60 -28.69
N PRO A 1052 -11.25 -24.39 -28.36
CA PRO A 1052 -10.83 -25.53 -29.17
C PRO A 1052 -11.89 -26.64 -29.23
N ASN A 1053 -11.82 -27.46 -30.29
CA ASN A 1053 -12.66 -28.66 -30.42
C ASN A 1053 -12.11 -29.88 -29.67
N VAL A 1054 -10.91 -29.76 -29.09
CA VAL A 1054 -10.28 -30.77 -28.23
C VAL A 1054 -10.64 -30.43 -26.79
N ASP A 1055 -11.12 -31.41 -26.04
CA ASP A 1055 -11.49 -31.22 -24.63
C ASP A 1055 -10.26 -31.00 -23.76
N ALA A 1056 -10.40 -30.11 -22.77
CA ALA A 1056 -9.35 -29.87 -21.79
C ALA A 1056 -9.03 -31.16 -20.99
N PRO A 1057 -7.78 -31.35 -20.56
CA PRO A 1057 -7.42 -32.47 -19.69
C PRO A 1057 -8.22 -32.47 -18.38
N ILE A 1058 -8.70 -33.64 -17.97
CA ILE A 1058 -9.36 -33.89 -16.70
C ILE A 1058 -8.35 -34.49 -15.73
N PHE A 1059 -8.18 -33.81 -14.59
CA PHE A 1059 -7.35 -34.25 -13.48
C PHE A 1059 -8.19 -35.16 -12.57
N LEU A 1060 -7.66 -36.35 -12.26
CA LEU A 1060 -8.33 -37.35 -11.46
C LEU A 1060 -7.50 -37.65 -10.21
N VAL A 1061 -8.14 -37.59 -9.04
CA VAL A 1061 -7.60 -38.05 -7.76
C VAL A 1061 -8.44 -39.23 -7.31
N ASN A 1062 -7.80 -40.38 -7.11
CA ASN A 1062 -8.47 -41.66 -6.84
C ASN A 1062 -9.57 -42.00 -7.86
N GLY A 1063 -9.33 -41.66 -9.13
CA GLY A 1063 -10.28 -41.89 -10.24
C GLY A 1063 -11.46 -40.91 -10.31
N SER A 1064 -11.54 -39.92 -9.41
CA SER A 1064 -12.59 -38.89 -9.41
C SER A 1064 -12.05 -37.55 -9.90
N PRO A 1065 -12.79 -36.78 -10.73
CA PRO A 1065 -12.38 -35.44 -11.15
C PRO A 1065 -12.11 -34.52 -9.96
N GLN A 1066 -10.89 -34.00 -9.88
CA GLN A 1066 -10.48 -33.04 -8.87
C GLN A 1066 -9.49 -32.04 -9.48
N HIS A 1067 -9.89 -30.77 -9.52
CA HIS A 1067 -9.11 -29.67 -10.08
C HIS A 1067 -8.43 -28.88 -8.95
N GLY A 1068 -7.25 -29.33 -8.53
CA GLY A 1068 -6.48 -28.73 -7.43
C GLY A 1068 -6.99 -29.11 -6.03
N GLY A 1069 -6.54 -28.38 -5.01
CA GLY A 1069 -6.92 -28.62 -3.62
C GLY A 1069 -6.01 -29.60 -2.87
N LYS A 1070 -6.44 -30.00 -1.67
CA LYS A 1070 -5.68 -30.92 -0.82
C LYS A 1070 -5.78 -32.35 -1.36
N VAL A 1071 -4.64 -33.04 -1.36
CA VAL A 1071 -4.51 -34.46 -1.69
C VAL A 1071 -3.64 -35.11 -0.63
N ASP A 1072 -3.93 -36.37 -0.30
CA ASP A 1072 -3.13 -37.15 0.62
C ASP A 1072 -2.00 -37.87 -0.11
N SER A 1073 -0.92 -38.17 0.61
CA SER A 1073 0.22 -38.91 0.05
C SER A 1073 -0.13 -40.32 -0.47
N THR A 1074 -1.28 -40.85 -0.08
CA THR A 1074 -1.83 -42.13 -0.53
C THR A 1074 -2.73 -42.02 -1.75
N ASP A 1075 -3.06 -40.80 -2.20
CA ASP A 1075 -3.96 -40.59 -3.31
C ASP A 1075 -3.29 -40.90 -4.65
N HIS A 1076 -4.06 -41.51 -5.55
CA HIS A 1076 -3.62 -41.84 -6.90
C HIS A 1076 -4.02 -40.75 -7.89
N PHE A 1077 -3.02 -40.12 -8.50
CA PHE A 1077 -3.23 -39.09 -9.50
C PHE A 1077 -3.18 -39.66 -10.93
N SER A 1078 -4.13 -39.25 -11.77
CA SER A 1078 -4.07 -39.47 -13.21
C SER A 1078 -4.64 -38.27 -13.98
N ILE A 1079 -4.23 -38.12 -15.23
CA ILE A 1079 -4.73 -37.08 -16.14
C ILE A 1079 -5.23 -37.74 -17.42
N THR A 1080 -6.41 -37.35 -17.87
CA THR A 1080 -7.06 -37.98 -19.03
C THR A 1080 -7.65 -36.91 -19.96
N SER A 1081 -7.79 -37.25 -21.24
CA SER A 1081 -8.53 -36.46 -22.21
C SER A 1081 -9.21 -37.43 -23.18
N THR A 1082 -10.31 -37.00 -23.80
CA THR A 1082 -11.09 -37.80 -24.74
C THR A 1082 -10.31 -38.06 -26.05
N SER A 1083 -9.37 -37.19 -26.41
CA SER A 1083 -8.54 -37.32 -27.61
C SER A 1083 -7.29 -36.42 -27.54
N GLY A 1084 -6.35 -36.61 -28.46
CA GLY A 1084 -5.15 -35.77 -28.58
C GLY A 1084 -3.99 -36.22 -27.69
N THR A 1085 -3.03 -35.34 -27.48
CA THR A 1085 -1.87 -35.57 -26.60
C THR A 1085 -1.90 -34.52 -25.50
N ILE A 1086 -1.79 -34.96 -24.24
CA ILE A 1086 -1.76 -34.08 -23.09
C ILE A 1086 -0.29 -33.72 -22.83
N TYR A 1087 0.01 -32.43 -22.78
CA TYR A 1087 1.33 -31.91 -22.39
C TYR A 1087 1.22 -31.29 -20.99
N TYR A 1088 2.17 -31.59 -20.11
CA TYR A 1088 2.17 -31.10 -18.72
C TYR A 1088 3.60 -30.88 -18.22
N THR A 1089 3.74 -30.04 -17.20
CA THR A 1089 4.99 -29.77 -16.48
C THR A 1089 4.75 -30.00 -14.99
N LEU A 1090 5.82 -30.27 -14.24
CA LEU A 1090 5.77 -30.44 -12.78
C LEU A 1090 6.50 -29.32 -12.02
N ASP A 1091 7.18 -28.45 -12.75
CA ASP A 1091 7.98 -27.32 -12.24
C ASP A 1091 7.22 -25.99 -12.27
N GLY A 1092 5.97 -25.99 -12.75
CA GLY A 1092 5.12 -24.81 -12.89
C GLY A 1092 5.34 -24.00 -14.17
N SER A 1093 6.24 -24.42 -15.07
CA SER A 1093 6.39 -23.76 -16.38
C SER A 1093 5.20 -24.06 -17.29
N ASP A 1094 4.82 -23.12 -18.17
CA ASP A 1094 3.72 -23.39 -19.12
C ASP A 1094 4.13 -24.52 -20.10
N PRO A 1095 3.33 -25.60 -20.24
CA PRO A 1095 3.62 -26.68 -21.20
C PRO A 1095 3.57 -26.22 -22.66
N ARG A 1096 3.02 -25.04 -22.96
CA ARG A 1096 2.99 -24.41 -24.27
C ARG A 1096 3.86 -23.15 -24.29
N LEU A 1097 4.77 -23.05 -25.24
CA LEU A 1097 5.52 -21.83 -25.53
C LEU A 1097 4.71 -20.85 -26.37
N PRO A 1098 5.02 -19.53 -26.31
CA PRO A 1098 4.49 -18.55 -27.26
C PRO A 1098 4.69 -19.02 -28.71
N GLY A 1099 3.65 -18.92 -29.53
CA GLY A 1099 3.63 -19.46 -30.90
C GLY A 1099 3.13 -20.90 -31.02
N GLY A 1100 2.85 -21.59 -29.90
CA GLY A 1100 2.16 -22.87 -29.89
C GLY A 1100 3.02 -24.13 -29.90
N ALA A 1101 4.35 -23.99 -29.83
CA ALA A 1101 5.24 -25.14 -29.63
C ALA A 1101 5.10 -25.71 -28.21
N ALA A 1102 5.32 -27.01 -28.04
CA ALA A 1102 5.45 -27.59 -26.70
C ALA A 1102 6.74 -27.09 -26.04
N ASN A 1103 6.66 -26.78 -24.75
CA ASN A 1103 7.83 -26.47 -23.93
C ASN A 1103 8.75 -27.71 -23.89
N PRO A 1104 10.07 -27.58 -24.12
CA PRO A 1104 11.00 -28.71 -24.03
C PRO A 1104 11.00 -29.43 -22.68
N ALA A 1105 10.62 -28.74 -21.59
CA ALA A 1105 10.43 -29.33 -20.27
C ALA A 1105 9.09 -30.07 -20.09
N ALA A 1106 8.17 -29.93 -21.05
CA ALA A 1106 6.87 -30.59 -20.98
C ALA A 1106 6.99 -32.10 -21.22
N LEU A 1107 6.38 -32.85 -20.32
CA LEU A 1107 6.12 -34.27 -20.48
C LEU A 1107 4.82 -34.45 -21.27
N SER A 1108 4.66 -35.60 -21.92
CA SER A 1108 3.44 -35.92 -22.67
C SER A 1108 2.87 -37.28 -22.31
N VAL A 1109 1.54 -37.39 -22.38
CA VAL A 1109 0.80 -38.65 -22.28
C VAL A 1109 -0.28 -38.68 -23.36
N ALA A 1110 -0.53 -39.84 -23.95
CA ALA A 1110 -1.59 -40.00 -24.94
C ALA A 1110 -2.96 -39.72 -24.28
N GLY A 1111 -3.77 -38.89 -24.93
CA GLY A 1111 -5.20 -38.76 -24.66
C GLY A 1111 -5.95 -39.91 -25.36
N GLY A 1112 -7.02 -40.39 -24.72
CA GLY A 1112 -7.62 -41.69 -25.01
C GLY A 1112 -6.99 -42.79 -24.15
N GLY A 1113 -7.81 -43.53 -23.40
CA GLY A 1113 -7.34 -44.57 -22.49
C GLY A 1113 -6.39 -45.57 -23.17
N ASN A 1114 -5.40 -46.05 -22.43
CA ASN A 1114 -4.56 -47.15 -22.86
C ASN A 1114 -5.39 -48.44 -22.86
N ASP A 1115 -6.13 -48.71 -23.93
CA ASP A 1115 -6.76 -50.01 -24.13
C ASP A 1115 -5.66 -51.05 -24.37
N VAL A 1116 -5.25 -51.74 -23.29
CA VAL A 1116 -4.37 -52.89 -23.39
C VAL A 1116 -5.22 -54.09 -23.77
N ALA A 1117 -5.16 -54.51 -25.04
CA ALA A 1117 -5.78 -55.75 -25.48
C ALA A 1117 -5.15 -56.96 -24.76
N LEU A 1118 -5.76 -57.39 -23.65
CA LEU A 1118 -5.30 -58.56 -22.88
C LEU A 1118 -5.42 -59.86 -23.67
N VAL A 1119 -6.38 -59.91 -24.60
CA VAL A 1119 -6.65 -61.05 -25.46
C VAL A 1119 -6.80 -60.56 -26.91
N PRO A 1120 -5.80 -60.82 -27.78
CA PRO A 1120 -5.94 -60.55 -29.21
C PRO A 1120 -7.07 -61.37 -29.84
N GLU A 1121 -7.70 -60.87 -30.91
CA GLU A 1121 -8.77 -61.58 -31.65
C GLU A 1121 -8.33 -63.00 -32.08
N ALA A 1122 -7.09 -63.12 -32.57
CA ALA A 1122 -6.45 -64.37 -32.98
C ALA A 1122 -5.87 -65.20 -31.82
N ALA A 1123 -6.10 -64.82 -30.55
CA ALA A 1123 -5.54 -65.52 -29.40
C ALA A 1123 -5.94 -67.00 -29.43
N THR A 1124 -4.97 -67.87 -29.14
CA THR A 1124 -5.25 -69.31 -29.03
C THR A 1124 -6.20 -69.54 -27.87
N LYS A 1125 -7.34 -70.17 -28.16
CA LYS A 1125 -8.40 -70.40 -27.18
C LYS A 1125 -8.79 -71.88 -27.15
N LYS A 1126 -9.11 -72.37 -25.95
CA LYS A 1126 -9.64 -73.69 -25.70
C LYS A 1126 -11.15 -73.59 -25.58
N VAL A 1127 -11.88 -74.43 -26.30
CA VAL A 1127 -13.32 -74.32 -26.47
C VAL A 1127 -13.99 -75.66 -26.15
N LEU A 1128 -15.04 -75.62 -25.34
CA LEU A 1128 -15.85 -76.78 -25.04
C LEU A 1128 -17.34 -76.42 -25.05
N VAL A 1129 -18.12 -77.16 -25.84
CA VAL A 1129 -19.57 -77.24 -25.69
C VAL A 1129 -19.86 -78.56 -24.97
N PRO A 1130 -20.13 -78.55 -23.66
CA PRO A 1130 -20.17 -79.77 -22.88
C PRO A 1130 -21.49 -80.51 -23.09
N THR A 1131 -21.43 -81.84 -23.11
CA THR A 1131 -22.60 -82.72 -23.17
C THR A 1131 -23.08 -83.18 -21.78
N ALA A 1132 -22.35 -82.79 -20.72
CA ALA A 1132 -22.65 -83.06 -19.30
C ALA A 1132 -22.06 -81.94 -18.42
N ALA A 1133 -22.35 -81.92 -17.11
CA ALA A 1133 -21.80 -80.91 -16.20
C ALA A 1133 -20.26 -80.93 -16.18
N ILE A 1134 -19.65 -79.74 -16.25
CA ILE A 1134 -18.20 -79.57 -16.09
C ILE A 1134 -17.85 -79.36 -14.61
N SER A 1135 -16.71 -79.88 -14.15
CA SER A 1135 -16.24 -79.73 -12.77
C SER A 1135 -16.00 -78.26 -12.41
N ASP A 1136 -16.37 -77.79 -11.21
CA ASP A 1136 -16.11 -76.42 -10.76
C ASP A 1136 -14.61 -76.07 -10.59
N ASN A 1137 -13.70 -77.04 -10.74
CA ASN A 1137 -12.26 -76.84 -10.63
C ASN A 1137 -11.70 -75.79 -11.61
N TRP A 1138 -12.40 -75.48 -12.71
CA TRP A 1138 -11.97 -74.40 -13.63
C TRP A 1138 -12.13 -72.99 -13.06
N ARG A 1139 -12.86 -72.82 -11.94
CA ARG A 1139 -13.19 -71.52 -11.32
C ARG A 1139 -12.23 -71.08 -10.20
N GLY A 1140 -11.29 -71.91 -9.75
CA GLY A 1140 -10.33 -71.48 -8.71
C GLY A 1140 -9.42 -72.57 -8.17
N GLY A 1141 -8.10 -72.33 -8.30
CA GLY A 1141 -7.05 -72.87 -7.40
C GLY A 1141 -6.62 -74.33 -7.52
N GLY A 1142 -7.38 -75.20 -8.20
CA GLY A 1142 -6.96 -76.59 -8.48
C GLY A 1142 -6.26 -76.77 -9.82
N SER A 1143 -5.52 -77.87 -10.03
CA SER A 1143 -4.96 -78.23 -11.33
C SER A 1143 -6.07 -78.62 -12.32
N PHE A 1144 -6.63 -77.64 -13.03
CA PHE A 1144 -7.55 -77.88 -14.13
C PHE A 1144 -6.79 -78.01 -15.46
N THR A 1145 -7.07 -79.08 -16.22
CA THR A 1145 -6.51 -79.29 -17.57
C THR A 1145 -7.61 -79.23 -18.62
N ASP A 1146 -7.43 -78.36 -19.61
CA ASP A 1146 -8.29 -78.18 -20.78
C ASP A 1146 -7.73 -78.92 -22.02
N THR A 1147 -6.88 -79.93 -21.79
CA THR A 1147 -6.25 -80.72 -22.86
C THR A 1147 -7.26 -81.41 -23.79
N ALA A 1148 -8.43 -81.79 -23.26
CA ALA A 1148 -9.53 -82.37 -24.02
C ALA A 1148 -10.43 -81.34 -24.75
N TRP A 1149 -10.22 -80.04 -24.55
CA TRP A 1149 -11.02 -78.99 -25.17
C TRP A 1149 -10.49 -78.69 -26.59
N THR A 1150 -11.39 -78.36 -27.51
CA THR A 1150 -11.05 -78.02 -28.88
C THR A 1150 -10.17 -76.78 -28.90
N THR A 1151 -9.04 -76.85 -29.59
CA THR A 1151 -8.13 -75.69 -29.70
C THR A 1151 -8.46 -74.93 -30.97
N VAL A 1152 -8.67 -73.63 -30.84
CA VAL A 1152 -8.91 -72.71 -31.95
C VAL A 1152 -7.75 -71.72 -32.01
N THR A 1153 -7.10 -71.63 -33.17
CA THR A 1153 -5.93 -70.77 -33.42
C THR A 1153 -6.10 -70.02 -34.74
N GLY A 1154 -5.47 -68.86 -34.87
CA GLY A 1154 -5.47 -68.06 -36.10
C GLY A 1154 -6.57 -66.99 -36.11
N ALA A 1155 -6.52 -66.09 -37.10
CA ALA A 1155 -7.55 -65.08 -37.34
C ALA A 1155 -8.61 -65.64 -38.32
N PRO A 1156 -9.91 -65.37 -38.12
CA PRO A 1156 -10.52 -64.52 -37.08
C PRO A 1156 -10.60 -65.18 -35.69
N GLY A 1157 -10.40 -66.50 -35.60
CA GLY A 1157 -10.32 -67.23 -34.33
C GLY A 1157 -11.62 -67.27 -33.53
N GLY A 1158 -12.72 -66.69 -34.01
CA GLY A 1158 -14.01 -66.73 -33.32
C GLY A 1158 -14.57 -68.14 -33.21
N VAL A 1159 -15.57 -68.28 -32.34
CA VAL A 1159 -16.31 -69.53 -32.10
C VAL A 1159 -17.78 -69.18 -32.17
N GLY A 1160 -18.53 -69.81 -33.05
CA GLY A 1160 -19.93 -69.48 -33.22
C GLY A 1160 -20.59 -70.31 -34.29
N PHE A 1161 -21.86 -70.06 -34.53
CA PHE A 1161 -22.57 -70.51 -35.71
C PHE A 1161 -23.65 -69.48 -36.05
N ASP A 1162 -24.01 -69.37 -37.32
CA ASP A 1162 -25.16 -68.62 -37.78
C ASP A 1162 -25.88 -69.42 -38.88
N ARG A 1163 -27.20 -69.26 -38.96
CA ARG A 1163 -28.05 -69.89 -39.98
C ARG A 1163 -28.79 -68.86 -40.85
N GLY A 1164 -28.58 -67.56 -40.62
CA GLY A 1164 -29.32 -66.48 -41.26
C GLY A 1164 -28.50 -65.40 -41.97
N THR A 1165 -27.22 -65.15 -41.60
CA THR A 1165 -26.42 -64.02 -42.14
C THR A 1165 -24.90 -64.24 -42.16
N GLY A 1166 -24.20 -63.38 -42.91
CA GLY A 1166 -22.81 -63.46 -43.37
C GLY A 1166 -21.70 -63.34 -42.31
N TYR A 1167 -21.87 -63.94 -41.13
CA TYR A 1167 -20.87 -63.89 -40.07
C TYR A 1167 -19.86 -65.05 -40.09
N GLU A 1168 -19.98 -65.97 -41.05
CA GLU A 1168 -19.11 -67.15 -41.19
C GLU A 1168 -17.64 -66.78 -41.35
N SER A 1169 -17.35 -65.55 -41.80
CA SER A 1169 -16.00 -65.00 -41.90
C SER A 1169 -15.38 -64.57 -40.58
N TYR A 1170 -16.12 -64.60 -39.46
CA TYR A 1170 -15.66 -64.16 -38.13
C TYR A 1170 -15.40 -65.29 -37.13
N TRP A 1171 -15.69 -66.56 -37.46
CA TRP A 1171 -15.32 -67.70 -36.62
C TRP A 1171 -14.50 -68.75 -37.36
N SER A 1172 -13.57 -69.35 -36.64
CA SER A 1172 -12.75 -70.47 -37.12
C SER A 1172 -13.25 -71.81 -36.60
N LEU A 1173 -14.14 -71.82 -35.61
CA LEU A 1173 -14.82 -73.02 -35.12
C LEU A 1173 -16.34 -72.83 -35.20
N ASP A 1174 -16.95 -73.63 -36.07
CA ASP A 1174 -18.39 -73.78 -36.17
C ASP A 1174 -18.90 -74.73 -35.08
N VAL A 1175 -19.81 -74.23 -34.23
CA VAL A 1175 -20.43 -75.01 -33.15
C VAL A 1175 -21.91 -75.33 -33.40
N GLU A 1176 -22.41 -75.17 -34.63
CA GLU A 1176 -23.81 -75.43 -34.99
C GLU A 1176 -24.24 -76.82 -34.57
N ALA A 1177 -23.49 -77.85 -34.96
CA ALA A 1177 -23.82 -79.25 -34.65
C ALA A 1177 -23.89 -79.55 -33.13
N GLN A 1178 -23.22 -78.73 -32.32
CA GLN A 1178 -23.11 -78.91 -30.87
C GLN A 1178 -24.14 -78.08 -30.10
N MET A 1179 -24.57 -76.95 -30.65
CA MET A 1179 -25.42 -75.96 -29.96
C MET A 1179 -26.78 -75.74 -30.61
N TYR A 1180 -26.95 -75.98 -31.90
CA TYR A 1180 -28.23 -75.76 -32.58
C TYR A 1180 -29.32 -76.69 -32.03
N ASN A 1181 -30.45 -76.08 -31.64
CA ASN A 1181 -31.60 -76.75 -31.02
C ASN A 1181 -31.25 -77.55 -29.75
N ARG A 1182 -30.18 -77.16 -29.06
CA ARG A 1182 -29.73 -77.73 -27.78
C ARG A 1182 -29.56 -76.58 -26.78
N ASN A 1183 -30.01 -76.76 -25.53
CA ASN A 1183 -29.77 -75.79 -24.47
C ASN A 1183 -28.36 -75.99 -23.88
N ALA A 1184 -27.33 -75.67 -24.67
CA ALA A 1184 -25.93 -75.85 -24.31
C ALA A 1184 -25.20 -74.50 -24.21
N SER A 1185 -24.20 -74.40 -23.34
CA SER A 1185 -23.30 -73.25 -23.24
C SER A 1185 -21.96 -73.55 -23.91
N CYS A 1186 -21.33 -72.55 -24.52
CA CYS A 1186 -19.96 -72.66 -25.01
C CYS A 1186 -19.00 -72.06 -23.99
N TYR A 1187 -18.06 -72.86 -23.50
CA TYR A 1187 -17.00 -72.41 -22.59
C TYR A 1187 -15.73 -72.15 -23.40
N MET A 1188 -15.11 -71.00 -23.15
CA MET A 1188 -13.84 -70.61 -23.76
C MET A 1188 -12.82 -70.28 -22.68
N ARG A 1189 -11.60 -70.78 -22.83
CA ARG A 1189 -10.48 -70.47 -21.95
C ARG A 1189 -9.33 -69.91 -22.79
N ILE A 1190 -8.94 -68.70 -22.47
CA ILE A 1190 -7.92 -67.95 -23.20
C ILE A 1190 -6.85 -67.54 -22.20
N PRO A 1191 -5.61 -68.02 -22.31
CA PRO A 1191 -4.53 -67.54 -21.46
C PRO A 1191 -4.20 -66.10 -21.83
N PHE A 1192 -4.11 -65.24 -20.82
CA PHE A 1192 -3.59 -63.88 -20.95
C PHE A 1192 -2.67 -63.60 -19.78
N THR A 1193 -1.78 -62.63 -19.97
CA THR A 1193 -0.85 -62.16 -18.93
C THR A 1193 -1.21 -60.73 -18.60
N VAL A 1194 -1.36 -60.41 -17.32
CA VAL A 1194 -1.47 -59.03 -16.82
C VAL A 1194 -0.19 -58.74 -16.05
N SER A 1195 0.48 -57.64 -16.35
CA SER A 1195 1.63 -57.20 -15.56
C SER A 1195 1.14 -56.63 -14.22
N SER A 1196 1.97 -56.67 -13.19
CA SER A 1196 1.69 -56.02 -11.90
C SER A 1196 1.54 -54.50 -11.98
N ALA A 1197 1.93 -53.88 -13.10
CA ALA A 1197 1.74 -52.46 -13.37
C ALA A 1197 0.38 -52.15 -14.02
N ASN A 1198 -0.36 -53.17 -14.47
CA ASN A 1198 -1.67 -53.08 -15.12
C ASN A 1198 -2.81 -53.67 -14.27
N LEU A 1199 -2.49 -54.12 -13.04
CA LEU A 1199 -3.43 -54.49 -11.97
C LEU A 1199 -3.45 -53.36 -10.94
#